data_AF-A0A1H3P0B7-F1
#
_entry.id   AF-A0A1H3P0B7-F1
#
_cell.length_a   1.000
_cell.length_b   1.000
_cell.length_c   1.000
_cell.angle_alpha   90.00
_cell.angle_beta   90.00
_cell.angle_gamma   90.00
#
_symmetry.space_group_name_H-M   'P 1'
#
loop_
_entity.id
_entity.type
_entity.pdbx_description
1 polymer ?
#
loop_
_entity_poly.entity_id
_entity_poly.type
_entity_poly.pdbx_seq_one_letter_code
_entity_poly.pdbx_strand_id
1 'polypeptide(L)'
;MRKTPLATACVLTLVGALALTTPASARPPSDPGGRDGLEVYVGTLNPQQLEQLRSTGVEPNHATSHTDAAGNSTVETVLTKGQAARLASKGVPLSVKKVRGKAASTALREQAGAGWRAFRSYSEPGGIRDELTATAARYPNLTKLQTIGRSLGGQPILAVKVTKGAKSVPDGKRPAVLYAGAQHAREWITPEMTRRLLHHVLDNYGSDPTITQLVNTTELWFLPVANPDGYDFTFTPGNRLWRKNLRDNNGDGQITGGDGVDLNRNFGYKWGYDNEGSSPDPSSETYRGAGPSSEPETKALDGLFRRIGFEFFVNYHSAAELLLYGVGWQVSTPTADDVIYEALAGDDAHPAVPGYDPDLSAELYTTNGDTDTHATVRYGTLGFTPEMSTCQTVSASDPDDQWRPEDCVSIFTFPDDEKLIAAEVAKNIPFALAVGRSAATPDNPVSIVGRSTPDFVVDAFDTSYGADQQVAAVTRRSLRNVRMHYVVNGGRPKTVPVREWAGGERYGDTHDDYYAELRGTVRGAKAGDRVEVWFTGSKPGAGVVASDRFTYRVHDDIGGDVLVLAAEDVTGISPAQGGGTAKYADEAAAALSAAGYRSDLYDFDAMGRRAPHPLGVLSHYDAVVWETGDDVILRSPGQPAGTTAKAALDIELAVRDYLNEGGKLLASGKNALFAQAANGAYSYHPYAPPECTTPGDDPCLPILNDFQQYYLGAHTYVSDGGTADNGTPYPLAGNSGAFDGFAGTLNAAGSAGNQDHTASFLTTSGFLPPAQFPQFASAAPMDWVRPGGAPFDPRTGGWYLFSGQSDASYKRLSRTIDLTGATSAELRFFTSYDTEADWDFLFVEAHEVGSDAWTTLPDRNGHTSTDTGESCQSDWDELHPQLAHYQGEGCAPTGTTGAWHAASGSSGGWQEWSIDLSAYAGKRVEVAIASVSDWTTQGLGVFLDDVRVVVGGATVAETSFETDLGGWAVAPPPAGSAQPANNWSRSQQAFDEGSVVVTADTVYTGFGLEGLAPAARDDLVARSLRHLLGGPTADRR
;
A
#
# COMPACT_ATOMS: atom_id res chain seq x y z
N MET A 1 -42.24 -39.76 -32.19
CA MET A 1 -42.45 -38.68 -33.26
C MET A 1 -41.18 -37.82 -33.38
N ARG A 2 -40.34 -38.40 -34.17
CA ARG A 2 -39.59 -38.02 -35.38
C ARG A 2 -38.08 -38.15 -35.10
N LYS A 3 -37.50 -39.32 -35.65
CA LYS A 3 -36.74 -39.94 -36.77
C LYS A 3 -35.37 -39.27 -36.94
N THR A 4 -34.31 -39.96 -36.64
CA THR A 4 -32.94 -40.19 -37.15
C THR A 4 -32.81 -39.81 -38.62
N PRO A 5 -31.42 -39.74 -39.26
CA PRO A 5 -29.95 -39.79 -39.21
C PRO A 5 -29.32 -39.50 -40.58
N LEU A 6 -27.93 -39.02 -40.62
CA LEU A 6 -26.98 -39.61 -41.57
C LEU A 6 -25.85 -38.61 -41.85
N ALA A 7 -24.63 -38.92 -41.48
CA ALA A 7 -23.34 -39.49 -41.94
C ALA A 7 -23.07 -39.15 -43.41
N THR A 8 -21.88 -38.58 -43.75
CA THR A 8 -20.57 -39.01 -44.26
C THR A 8 -20.37 -38.47 -45.68
N ALA A 9 -19.19 -37.85 -45.98
CA ALA A 9 -18.12 -38.46 -46.82
C ALA A 9 -17.26 -37.35 -47.41
N CYS A 10 -15.98 -37.31 -47.06
CA CYS A 10 -14.61 -37.64 -47.52
C CYS A 10 -14.49 -37.48 -49.04
N VAL A 11 -13.57 -36.55 -49.50
CA VAL A 11 -12.66 -36.91 -50.62
C VAL A 11 -11.42 -36.02 -50.53
N LEU A 12 -10.25 -36.57 -50.06
CA LEU A 12 -8.86 -36.87 -50.46
C LEU A 12 -8.61 -36.55 -51.94
N THR A 13 -7.67 -35.56 -52.18
CA THR A 13 -6.61 -35.82 -53.20
C THR A 13 -5.37 -35.01 -52.84
N LEU A 14 -4.26 -35.69 -52.29
CA LEU A 14 -2.84 -36.01 -52.51
C LEU A 14 -2.42 -35.75 -53.96
N VAL A 15 -1.38 -34.79 -54.16
CA VAL A 15 -0.12 -35.11 -54.89
C VAL A 15 0.73 -33.84 -54.94
N GLY A 16 1.95 -33.85 -54.19
CA GLY A 16 3.34 -34.17 -54.59
C GLY A 16 4.07 -32.91 -55.08
N ALA A 17 5.06 -32.45 -54.23
CA ALA A 17 6.49 -32.46 -54.63
C ALA A 17 7.19 -31.22 -54.02
N LEU A 18 8.05 -31.45 -52.95
CA LEU A 18 9.39 -30.88 -53.27
C LEU A 18 10.18 -30.70 -51.98
N ALA A 19 11.06 -31.68 -51.67
CA ALA A 19 12.53 -31.57 -51.63
C ALA A 19 13.00 -31.04 -50.26
N LEU A 20 13.28 -31.96 -49.31
CA LEU A 20 14.43 -32.19 -48.40
C LEU A 20 15.46 -31.07 -48.54
N THR A 21 15.18 -29.95 -47.76
CA THR A 21 16.36 -29.19 -47.25
C THR A 21 16.24 -29.03 -45.73
N THR A 22 16.72 -30.00 -44.98
CA THR A 22 17.25 -29.75 -43.63
C THR A 22 17.65 -28.28 -43.45
N PRO A 23 16.76 -27.44 -42.67
CA PRO A 23 17.58 -26.32 -42.17
C PRO A 23 18.00 -26.54 -40.71
N ALA A 24 19.26 -27.14 -40.51
CA ALA A 24 20.34 -26.61 -39.65
C ALA A 24 19.80 -26.26 -38.25
N SER A 25 19.51 -27.31 -37.37
CA SER A 25 19.85 -27.22 -35.94
C SER A 25 20.61 -25.92 -35.62
N ALA A 26 19.85 -24.80 -35.66
CA ALA A 26 20.43 -23.61 -34.98
C ALA A 26 20.51 -23.86 -33.47
N ARG A 27 21.50 -24.62 -32.99
CA ARG A 27 22.21 -24.36 -31.73
C ARG A 27 21.67 -23.11 -31.02
N PRO A 28 20.99 -23.17 -29.81
CA PRO A 28 20.61 -22.02 -28.98
C PRO A 28 21.74 -20.98 -28.90
N PRO A 29 21.62 -19.73 -29.43
CA PRO A 29 22.74 -18.86 -29.03
C PRO A 29 23.08 -19.03 -27.54
N SER A 30 24.03 -19.98 -27.17
CA SER A 30 25.07 -19.87 -26.12
C SER A 30 25.52 -18.41 -25.94
N ASP A 31 24.59 -17.57 -25.32
CA ASP A 31 25.23 -16.53 -24.48
C ASP A 31 24.44 -16.37 -23.18
N PRO A 32 24.61 -17.01 -22.05
CA PRO A 32 24.08 -16.74 -20.70
C PRO A 32 24.40 -15.30 -20.25
N GLY A 33 24.89 -14.35 -21.11
CA GLY A 33 25.40 -13.04 -20.64
C GLY A 33 24.49 -11.90 -21.12
N GLY A 34 23.20 -12.26 -21.71
CA GLY A 34 22.30 -11.19 -22.18
C GLY A 34 20.90 -11.34 -21.56
N ARG A 35 20.66 -12.18 -20.44
CA ARG A 35 19.34 -12.25 -19.78
C ARG A 35 19.27 -11.21 -18.66
N ASP A 36 18.44 -10.15 -18.81
CA ASP A 36 18.15 -9.28 -17.66
C ASP A 36 17.96 -10.11 -16.37
N GLY A 37 19.00 -10.81 -15.84
CA GLY A 37 19.00 -11.68 -14.64
C GLY A 37 18.85 -10.83 -13.37
N LEU A 38 18.29 -11.50 -12.30
CA LEU A 38 18.06 -10.81 -11.01
C LEU A 38 19.40 -10.56 -10.30
N GLU A 39 19.48 -9.37 -9.73
CA GLU A 39 20.65 -8.99 -8.91
C GLU A 39 20.19 -8.38 -7.59
N VAL A 40 21.20 -8.38 -6.59
CA VAL A 40 20.87 -7.72 -5.31
C VAL A 40 21.46 -6.30 -5.32
N TYR A 41 20.48 -5.38 -5.05
CA TYR A 41 20.92 -3.97 -5.04
C TYR A 41 20.80 -3.42 -3.61
N VAL A 42 21.81 -2.56 -3.24
CA VAL A 42 21.78 -1.94 -1.91
C VAL A 42 21.99 -0.44 -2.06
N GLY A 43 21.41 0.29 -1.05
CA GLY A 43 21.59 1.76 -1.07
C GLY A 43 20.94 2.38 0.17
N THR A 44 21.36 3.63 0.43
CA THR A 44 20.70 4.43 1.49
C THR A 44 19.74 5.45 0.84
N LEU A 45 18.42 5.21 1.28
CA LEU A 45 17.41 6.00 0.58
C LEU A 45 16.76 6.97 1.57
N ASN A 46 16.52 8.27 1.22
CA ASN A 46 15.70 9.18 2.06
C ASN A 46 14.21 8.90 1.90
N PRO A 47 13.32 9.41 2.73
CA PRO A 47 11.89 9.06 2.75
C PRO A 47 11.24 9.24 1.37
N GLN A 48 11.59 10.26 0.70
CA GLN A 48 11.05 10.46 -0.66
C GLN A 48 11.49 9.35 -1.61
N GLN A 49 12.82 8.95 -1.60
CA GLN A 49 13.33 7.86 -2.45
C GLN A 49 12.72 6.52 -2.04
N LEU A 50 12.44 6.38 -0.78
CA LEU A 50 11.80 5.12 -0.31
C LEU A 50 10.38 5.02 -0.86
N GLU A 51 9.64 6.11 -0.91
CA GLU A 51 8.29 6.09 -1.53
C GLU A 51 8.37 5.76 -3.03
N GLN A 52 9.40 6.18 -3.63
CA GLN A 52 9.57 5.85 -5.06
C GLN A 52 9.88 4.37 -5.27
N LEU A 53 10.77 3.91 -4.36
CA LEU A 53 11.00 2.46 -4.42
C LEU A 53 9.68 1.68 -4.26
N ARG A 54 8.77 2.24 -3.45
CA ARG A 54 7.47 1.59 -3.21
C ARG A 54 6.59 1.64 -4.47
N SER A 55 6.57 2.60 -5.20
CA SER A 55 5.73 2.80 -6.41
C SER A 55 6.13 1.82 -7.52
N THR A 56 7.31 1.19 -7.36
CA THR A 56 7.73 0.21 -8.40
C THR A 56 7.34 -1.21 -7.98
N GLY A 57 6.51 -1.16 -6.83
CA GLY A 57 5.98 -2.48 -6.44
C GLY A 57 6.93 -3.22 -5.49
N VAL A 58 8.18 -2.48 -5.21
CA VAL A 58 9.08 -3.05 -4.18
C VAL A 58 8.66 -2.50 -2.81
N GLU A 59 8.43 -3.35 -1.91
CA GLU A 59 7.96 -2.88 -0.59
C GLU A 59 9.16 -2.52 0.31
N PRO A 60 9.36 -1.26 0.64
CA PRO A 60 10.54 -0.69 1.31
C PRO A 60 10.70 -1.22 2.74
N ASN A 61 9.54 -1.65 3.40
CA ASN A 61 9.67 -2.14 4.80
C ASN A 61 10.26 -3.55 4.84
N HIS A 62 10.25 -4.21 3.69
CA HIS A 62 10.91 -5.52 3.54
C HIS A 62 12.36 -5.36 3.08
N ALA A 63 12.70 -4.12 2.58
CA ALA A 63 14.01 -3.91 1.94
C ALA A 63 14.91 -3.03 2.82
N THR A 64 14.27 -2.55 4.05
CA THR A 64 15.03 -1.57 4.85
C THR A 64 15.65 -2.30 6.05
N SER A 65 16.89 -2.14 6.18
CA SER A 65 17.57 -2.80 7.30
C SER A 65 17.85 -1.81 8.44
N HIS A 66 17.87 -0.43 8.10
CA HIS A 66 18.12 0.58 9.15
C HIS A 66 17.72 1.96 8.64
N THR A 67 17.09 2.75 9.52
CA THR A 67 16.82 4.17 9.18
C THR A 67 17.49 5.10 10.18
N ASP A 68 18.31 6.06 9.60
CA ASP A 68 19.06 6.92 10.54
C ASP A 68 18.19 8.11 10.96
N ALA A 69 18.72 8.92 11.89
CA ALA A 69 17.99 10.02 12.55
C ALA A 69 17.49 11.04 11.53
N ALA A 70 18.14 11.07 10.35
CA ALA A 70 17.73 12.03 9.29
C ALA A 70 16.63 11.43 8.40
N GLY A 71 16.13 10.14 8.79
CA GLY A 71 15.04 9.50 8.00
C GLY A 71 15.57 8.73 6.79
N ASN A 72 16.95 8.68 6.56
CA ASN A 72 17.50 7.84 5.47
C ASN A 72 17.54 6.36 5.86
N SER A 73 17.02 5.57 4.86
CA SER A 73 16.94 4.11 5.13
C SER A 73 17.91 3.34 4.24
N THR A 74 18.70 2.46 4.97
CA THR A 74 19.46 1.48 4.17
C THR A 74 18.54 0.39 3.61
N VAL A 75 18.70 0.22 2.22
CA VAL A 75 17.75 -0.71 1.58
C VAL A 75 18.53 -1.80 0.84
N GLU A 76 18.03 -2.98 0.90
CA GLU A 76 18.45 -4.11 0.06
C GLU A 76 17.24 -4.69 -0.71
N THR A 77 17.36 -4.76 -2.06
CA THR A 77 16.23 -5.31 -2.83
C THR A 77 16.74 -6.13 -4.01
N VAL A 78 15.90 -7.04 -4.48
CA VAL A 78 16.26 -7.87 -5.64
C VAL A 78 15.51 -7.33 -6.88
N LEU A 79 16.30 -6.92 -7.82
CA LEU A 79 15.72 -6.29 -9.02
C LEU A 79 16.39 -6.83 -10.28
N THR A 80 15.66 -6.60 -11.38
CA THR A 80 16.39 -6.79 -12.66
C THR A 80 17.22 -5.54 -12.97
N LYS A 81 18.19 -5.70 -13.87
CA LYS A 81 18.98 -4.52 -14.28
C LYS A 81 18.07 -3.39 -14.81
N GLY A 82 17.08 -3.78 -15.59
CA GLY A 82 16.14 -2.78 -16.12
C GLY A 82 15.36 -2.07 -15.00
N GLN A 83 14.92 -2.88 -13.98
CA GLN A 83 14.18 -2.26 -12.85
C GLN A 83 15.10 -1.32 -12.06
N ALA A 84 16.36 -1.79 -11.82
CA ALA A 84 17.31 -0.93 -11.07
C ALA A 84 17.64 0.33 -11.88
N ALA A 85 17.72 0.11 -13.21
CA ALA A 85 18.01 1.29 -14.06
C ALA A 85 16.81 2.26 -14.03
N ARG A 86 15.59 1.65 -14.00
CA ARG A 86 14.40 2.52 -13.93
C ARG A 86 14.34 3.26 -12.59
N LEU A 87 14.75 2.50 -11.50
CA LEU A 87 14.74 3.17 -10.18
C LEU A 87 15.82 4.24 -10.13
N ALA A 88 17.03 3.83 -10.64
CA ALA A 88 18.10 4.84 -10.68
C ALA A 88 17.67 6.07 -11.48
N SER A 89 16.82 5.80 -12.57
CA SER A 89 16.36 6.93 -13.41
C SER A 89 15.32 7.77 -12.64
N LYS A 90 14.78 7.21 -11.51
CA LYS A 90 13.77 7.94 -10.70
C LYS A 90 14.44 8.52 -9.43
N GLY A 91 15.82 8.67 -9.39
CA GLY A 91 16.55 9.28 -8.26
C GLY A 91 16.72 8.35 -7.09
N VAL A 92 16.58 7.04 -7.34
CA VAL A 92 16.80 6.05 -6.27
C VAL A 92 17.99 5.17 -6.70
N PRO A 93 19.19 5.75 -6.52
CA PRO A 93 20.34 4.99 -7.03
C PRO A 93 20.72 3.85 -6.07
N LEU A 94 20.62 2.66 -6.67
CA LEU A 94 21.04 1.47 -5.89
C LEU A 94 22.26 0.84 -6.57
N SER A 95 23.09 0.38 -5.76
CA SER A 95 24.29 -0.28 -6.31
C SER A 95 24.20 -1.81 -6.12
N VAL A 96 24.85 -2.39 -7.12
CA VAL A 96 24.88 -3.87 -7.00
C VAL A 96 25.67 -4.26 -5.73
N LYS A 97 25.05 -5.10 -4.98
CA LYS A 97 25.77 -5.58 -3.78
C LYS A 97 26.95 -6.49 -4.17
N LYS A 98 28.08 -6.20 -3.47
CA LYS A 98 29.28 -7.03 -3.75
C LYS A 98 29.69 -7.79 -2.48
N VAL A 99 30.02 -9.05 -2.65
CA VAL A 99 30.55 -9.87 -1.55
C VAL A 99 31.95 -10.37 -1.96
N ARG A 100 32.94 -9.89 -1.12
CA ARG A 100 34.36 -10.20 -1.41
C ARG A 100 34.73 -9.76 -2.82
N GLY A 101 34.24 -8.55 -3.17
CA GLY A 101 34.67 -7.89 -4.43
C GLY A 101 33.88 -8.43 -5.65
N LYS A 102 32.90 -9.37 -5.38
CA LYS A 102 32.15 -9.94 -6.52
C LYS A 102 30.67 -9.55 -6.40
N ALA A 103 30.05 -9.40 -7.62
CA ALA A 103 28.59 -9.18 -7.58
C ALA A 103 27.86 -10.36 -6.90
N ALA A 104 26.76 -10.02 -6.22
CA ALA A 104 26.02 -11.05 -5.46
C ALA A 104 25.58 -12.20 -6.38
N SER A 105 25.12 -11.89 -7.55
CA SER A 105 24.66 -12.96 -8.46
C SER A 105 25.83 -13.86 -8.88
N THR A 106 26.99 -13.25 -9.07
CA THR A 106 28.18 -14.08 -9.41
C THR A 106 28.57 -14.98 -8.24
N ALA A 107 28.61 -14.43 -7.04
CA ALA A 107 28.91 -15.26 -5.87
C ALA A 107 27.92 -16.43 -5.75
N LEU A 108 26.66 -16.18 -6.00
CA LEU A 108 25.66 -17.27 -5.90
C LEU A 108 25.88 -18.33 -6.99
N ARG A 109 26.29 -17.91 -8.17
CA ARG A 109 26.55 -18.91 -9.22
C ARG A 109 27.75 -19.80 -8.85
N GLU A 110 28.73 -19.14 -8.29
CA GLU A 110 29.91 -19.95 -7.88
C GLU A 110 29.53 -20.95 -6.78
N GLN A 111 28.72 -20.44 -5.83
CA GLN A 111 28.26 -21.38 -4.79
C GLN A 111 27.48 -22.55 -5.40
N ALA A 112 26.60 -22.15 -6.30
CA ALA A 112 25.84 -23.22 -6.98
C ALA A 112 26.77 -24.20 -7.70
N GLY A 113 27.84 -23.72 -8.41
CA GLY A 113 28.80 -24.59 -9.12
C GLY A 113 29.51 -25.56 -8.17
N ALA A 114 29.63 -25.06 -6.90
CA ALA A 114 30.31 -25.92 -5.91
C ALA A 114 29.36 -26.97 -5.34
N GLY A 115 28.07 -26.75 -5.62
CA GLY A 115 27.05 -27.71 -5.13
C GLY A 115 26.56 -27.30 -3.74
N TRP A 116 25.29 -27.79 -3.46
CA TRP A 116 24.71 -27.49 -2.13
C TRP A 116 24.84 -28.73 -1.24
N ARG A 117 25.34 -28.43 0.00
CA ARG A 117 25.54 -29.57 0.93
C ARG A 117 24.27 -29.85 1.75
N ALA A 118 23.64 -28.80 2.23
CA ALA A 118 22.47 -28.99 3.12
C ALA A 118 21.16 -28.84 2.36
N PHE A 119 21.10 -27.95 1.34
CA PHE A 119 19.80 -27.71 0.67
C PHE A 119 19.63 -28.69 -0.50
N ARG A 120 18.34 -29.02 -0.64
CA ARG A 120 18.06 -30.02 -1.69
C ARG A 120 16.92 -29.50 -2.59
N SER A 121 17.11 -29.92 -3.91
CA SER A 121 16.00 -29.59 -4.83
C SER A 121 14.76 -30.43 -4.53
N TYR A 122 13.61 -29.98 -5.10
CA TYR A 122 12.36 -30.73 -4.87
C TYR A 122 12.31 -31.99 -5.74
N SER A 123 12.64 -31.89 -7.07
CA SER A 123 12.25 -32.96 -8.02
C SER A 123 13.46 -33.84 -8.34
N GLU A 124 14.72 -33.36 -8.10
CA GLU A 124 15.86 -34.21 -8.50
C GLU A 124 15.96 -35.44 -7.59
N PRO A 125 16.58 -36.54 -8.15
CA PRO A 125 16.73 -37.76 -7.34
C PRO A 125 17.37 -37.45 -5.97
N GLY A 126 16.72 -38.01 -4.98
CA GLY A 126 17.25 -37.79 -3.61
C GLY A 126 16.78 -36.44 -3.02
N GLY A 127 15.91 -35.76 -3.80
CA GLY A 127 15.46 -34.44 -3.32
C GLY A 127 14.31 -34.58 -2.31
N ILE A 128 13.61 -33.50 -2.10
CA ILE A 128 12.60 -33.44 -1.01
C ILE A 128 11.39 -34.30 -1.38
N ARG A 129 11.00 -34.36 -2.69
CA ARG A 129 9.86 -35.23 -3.07
C ARG A 129 10.16 -36.70 -2.75
N ASP A 130 11.35 -37.20 -3.13
CA ASP A 130 11.71 -38.61 -2.80
C ASP A 130 11.74 -38.83 -1.29
N GLU A 131 12.24 -37.81 -0.57
CA GLU A 131 12.28 -37.96 0.89
C GLU A 131 10.86 -38.10 1.48
N LEU A 132 9.96 -37.29 1.03
CA LEU A 132 8.59 -37.38 1.59
C LEU A 132 7.96 -38.73 1.26
N THR A 133 8.18 -39.21 0.04
CA THR A 133 7.65 -40.54 -0.33
C THR A 133 8.26 -41.64 0.53
N ALA A 134 9.54 -41.53 0.72
CA ALA A 134 10.20 -42.58 1.52
C ALA A 134 9.74 -42.49 2.99
N THR A 135 9.59 -41.24 3.48
CA THR A 135 9.15 -41.09 4.88
C THR A 135 7.75 -41.70 5.06
N ALA A 136 6.85 -41.43 4.18
CA ALA A 136 5.50 -42.01 4.29
C ALA A 136 5.53 -43.54 4.24
N ALA A 137 6.42 -44.09 3.45
CA ALA A 137 6.53 -45.56 3.39
C ALA A 137 7.12 -46.12 4.70
N ARG A 138 7.99 -45.37 5.29
CA ARG A 138 8.64 -45.86 6.52
C ARG A 138 7.67 -45.81 7.71
N TYR A 139 6.74 -44.81 7.70
CA TYR A 139 5.78 -44.71 8.82
C TYR A 139 4.36 -44.84 8.27
N PRO A 140 3.87 -45.94 7.84
CA PRO A 140 2.60 -46.08 7.10
C PRO A 140 1.39 -45.98 8.03
N ASN A 141 1.68 -46.24 9.36
CA ASN A 141 0.49 -46.13 10.24
C ASN A 141 0.31 -44.69 10.74
N LEU A 142 1.26 -43.91 10.53
CA LEU A 142 1.16 -42.54 11.09
C LEU A 142 1.10 -41.51 9.96
N THR A 143 1.39 -41.97 8.68
CA THR A 143 1.48 -40.91 7.65
C THR A 143 0.57 -41.29 6.47
N LYS A 144 0.08 -40.23 5.83
CA LYS A 144 -0.60 -40.31 4.53
C LYS A 144 -0.04 -39.23 3.59
N LEU A 145 0.65 -39.76 2.47
CA LEU A 145 1.17 -38.80 1.47
C LEU A 145 0.06 -38.41 0.49
N GLN A 146 -0.02 -37.06 0.31
CA GLN A 146 -1.13 -36.62 -0.54
C GLN A 146 -0.62 -35.64 -1.60
N THR A 147 -1.15 -35.93 -2.80
CA THR A 147 -0.99 -34.88 -3.84
C THR A 147 -2.19 -33.92 -3.80
N ILE A 148 -1.87 -32.68 -3.48
CA ILE A 148 -3.02 -31.76 -3.29
C ILE A 148 -3.32 -31.03 -4.59
N GLY A 149 -2.53 -31.15 -5.54
CA GLY A 149 -2.67 -30.58 -6.90
C GLY A 149 -1.33 -30.65 -7.64
N ARG A 150 -1.42 -30.07 -8.83
CA ARG A 150 -0.17 -30.05 -9.64
C ARG A 150 0.19 -28.61 -10.00
N SER A 151 1.60 -28.36 -10.02
CA SER A 151 2.06 -27.00 -10.38
C SER A 151 1.84 -26.70 -11.86
N LEU A 152 2.20 -25.46 -12.21
CA LEU A 152 2.07 -25.06 -13.63
C LEU A 152 2.87 -25.99 -14.54
N GLY A 153 3.98 -26.48 -14.16
CA GLY A 153 4.85 -27.37 -14.96
C GLY A 153 4.49 -28.85 -14.79
N GLY A 154 3.34 -29.13 -13.99
CA GLY A 154 2.81 -30.52 -13.91
C GLY A 154 3.43 -31.28 -12.73
N GLN A 155 4.28 -30.71 -11.90
CA GLN A 155 4.83 -31.43 -10.73
C GLN A 155 3.78 -31.55 -9.62
N PRO A 156 3.78 -32.76 -8.99
CA PRO A 156 2.82 -32.90 -7.89
C PRO A 156 3.21 -32.01 -6.69
N ILE A 157 2.20 -31.40 -6.19
CA ILE A 157 2.41 -30.69 -4.92
C ILE A 157 2.01 -31.60 -3.74
N LEU A 158 3.08 -31.97 -2.91
CA LEU A 158 2.86 -33.08 -1.96
C LEU A 158 2.73 -32.52 -0.54
N ALA A 159 1.73 -33.02 0.17
CA ALA A 159 1.60 -32.80 1.63
C ALA A 159 1.57 -34.14 2.37
N VAL A 160 2.14 -34.10 3.63
CA VAL A 160 2.12 -35.35 4.42
C VAL A 160 1.22 -35.10 5.64
N LYS A 161 0.20 -35.90 5.67
CA LYS A 161 -0.61 -35.94 6.92
C LYS A 161 0.01 -36.89 7.95
N VAL A 162 0.14 -36.33 9.20
CA VAL A 162 0.72 -37.16 10.29
C VAL A 162 -0.33 -37.23 11.41
N THR A 163 -0.79 -38.44 11.68
CA THR A 163 -1.76 -38.74 12.75
C THR A 163 -1.86 -40.26 12.93
N LYS A 164 -2.28 -40.61 14.19
CA LYS A 164 -2.47 -42.07 14.38
C LYS A 164 -3.57 -42.61 13.45
N GLY A 165 -3.14 -43.70 12.69
CA GLY A 165 -4.08 -44.30 11.71
C GLY A 165 -4.32 -43.37 10.50
N ALA A 166 -3.29 -42.72 10.04
CA ALA A 166 -3.41 -41.61 9.06
C ALA A 166 -4.15 -42.04 7.81
N LYS A 167 -4.06 -43.29 7.32
CA LYS A 167 -4.73 -43.69 6.06
C LYS A 167 -6.18 -44.09 6.33
N SER A 168 -6.47 -44.38 7.62
CA SER A 168 -7.85 -44.85 7.89
C SER A 168 -8.72 -43.72 8.45
N VAL A 169 -8.09 -42.71 9.08
CA VAL A 169 -8.91 -41.61 9.62
C VAL A 169 -9.19 -40.60 8.49
N PRO A 170 -10.52 -40.33 8.28
CA PRO A 170 -10.85 -39.38 7.21
C PRO A 170 -10.22 -38.00 7.47
N ASP A 171 -9.85 -37.35 6.35
CA ASP A 171 -9.26 -35.98 6.47
C ASP A 171 -10.26 -35.03 7.16
N GLY A 172 -9.73 -34.29 8.13
CA GLY A 172 -10.55 -33.24 8.78
C GLY A 172 -11.37 -33.77 9.95
N LYS A 173 -11.18 -35.08 10.19
CA LYS A 173 -12.00 -35.63 11.29
C LYS A 173 -11.47 -35.15 12.65
N ARG A 174 -10.19 -34.96 12.79
CA ARG A 174 -9.60 -34.42 14.02
C ARG A 174 -9.17 -32.97 13.79
N PRO A 175 -9.04 -32.27 14.95
CA PRO A 175 -8.48 -30.94 14.74
C PRO A 175 -7.18 -30.97 13.91
N ALA A 176 -7.04 -29.97 13.07
CA ALA A 176 -5.93 -30.10 12.12
C ALA A 176 -5.17 -28.77 12.01
N VAL A 177 -3.82 -28.93 11.80
CA VAL A 177 -2.95 -27.77 11.57
C VAL A 177 -2.11 -28.02 10.32
N LEU A 178 -1.92 -26.90 9.58
CA LEU A 178 -1.05 -27.04 8.40
C LEU A 178 0.23 -26.22 8.60
N TYR A 179 1.39 -26.91 8.35
CA TYR A 179 2.68 -26.22 8.27
C TYR A 179 3.21 -26.22 6.83
N ALA A 180 3.36 -24.93 6.34
CA ALA A 180 3.71 -24.87 4.89
C ALA A 180 4.93 -23.95 4.71
N GLY A 181 5.72 -24.26 3.60
CA GLY A 181 6.89 -23.42 3.28
C GLY A 181 7.05 -23.28 1.76
N ALA A 182 7.90 -22.44 1.38
CA ALA A 182 8.38 -22.21 0.00
C ALA A 182 7.21 -21.84 -0.92
N GLN A 183 6.27 -21.07 -0.36
CA GLN A 183 5.34 -20.43 -1.32
C GLN A 183 6.06 -19.41 -2.20
N HIS A 184 7.11 -18.81 -1.57
CA HIS A 184 8.11 -18.09 -2.40
C HIS A 184 9.36 -18.96 -2.59
N ALA A 185 9.81 -19.07 -3.88
CA ALA A 185 10.79 -20.11 -4.29
C ALA A 185 12.15 -19.85 -3.66
N ARG A 186 12.53 -18.65 -3.41
CA ARG A 186 13.94 -18.38 -3.04
C ARG A 186 14.13 -18.49 -1.53
N GLU A 187 13.13 -18.74 -0.74
CA GLU A 187 13.27 -18.79 0.73
C GLU A 187 13.53 -20.23 1.19
N TRP A 188 14.81 -20.73 1.05
CA TRP A 188 15.18 -22.16 1.11
C TRP A 188 15.13 -22.66 2.56
N ILE A 189 15.17 -21.70 3.61
CA ILE A 189 15.16 -22.20 5.00
C ILE A 189 13.77 -22.72 5.36
N THR A 190 12.72 -22.32 4.65
CA THR A 190 11.33 -22.64 5.09
C THR A 190 11.00 -24.11 4.77
N PRO A 191 11.43 -24.69 3.55
CA PRO A 191 11.19 -26.14 3.39
C PRO A 191 11.95 -26.96 4.44
N GLU A 192 13.18 -26.48 4.85
CA GLU A 192 13.90 -27.21 5.91
C GLU A 192 13.15 -27.14 7.25
N MET A 193 12.53 -26.00 7.51
CA MET A 193 11.73 -25.92 8.75
C MET A 193 10.58 -26.93 8.72
N THR A 194 9.85 -26.97 7.66
CA THR A 194 8.67 -27.85 7.60
C THR A 194 9.08 -29.32 7.57
N ARG A 195 10.03 -29.67 6.75
CA ARG A 195 10.39 -31.11 6.65
C ARG A 195 11.05 -31.60 7.94
N ARG A 196 11.87 -30.81 8.62
CA ARG A 196 12.55 -31.30 9.85
C ARG A 196 11.56 -31.30 11.02
N LEU A 197 10.62 -30.35 11.03
CA LEU A 197 9.53 -30.47 12.02
C LEU A 197 8.76 -31.80 11.83
N LEU A 198 8.44 -32.13 10.52
CA LEU A 198 7.83 -33.45 10.25
C LEU A 198 8.63 -34.59 10.88
N HIS A 199 9.95 -34.59 10.73
CA HIS A 199 10.76 -35.71 11.27
C HIS A 199 10.85 -35.61 12.80
N HIS A 200 10.90 -34.34 13.28
CA HIS A 200 10.95 -34.20 14.75
C HIS A 200 9.71 -34.85 15.39
N VAL A 201 8.56 -34.65 14.78
CA VAL A 201 7.31 -35.22 15.32
C VAL A 201 7.34 -36.75 15.19
N LEU A 202 7.75 -37.28 14.08
CA LEU A 202 7.73 -38.74 13.86
C LEU A 202 8.78 -39.43 14.73
N ASP A 203 9.95 -38.80 14.85
CA ASP A 203 11.05 -39.49 15.55
C ASP A 203 10.78 -39.50 17.06
N ASN A 204 9.91 -38.64 17.42
CA ASN A 204 9.72 -38.58 18.89
C ASN A 204 8.35 -39.14 19.29
N TYR A 205 7.58 -39.65 18.28
CA TYR A 205 6.32 -40.34 18.60
C TYR A 205 6.60 -41.68 19.29
N GLY A 206 5.90 -41.87 20.49
CA GLY A 206 6.11 -43.11 21.28
C GLY A 206 7.10 -42.88 22.43
N SER A 207 7.96 -41.87 22.26
CA SER A 207 8.95 -41.65 23.34
C SER A 207 8.64 -40.35 24.11
N ASP A 208 8.16 -39.35 23.34
CA ASP A 208 7.75 -38.09 24.01
C ASP A 208 6.23 -38.08 24.20
N PRO A 209 5.77 -38.07 25.46
CA PRO A 209 4.32 -38.22 25.73
C PRO A 209 3.52 -37.04 25.17
N THR A 210 4.12 -35.88 25.18
CA THR A 210 3.37 -34.73 24.62
C THR A 210 3.19 -34.88 23.10
N ILE A 211 4.22 -35.18 22.36
CA ILE A 211 4.10 -35.35 20.89
C ILE A 211 3.22 -36.57 20.58
N THR A 212 3.37 -37.60 21.42
CA THR A 212 2.53 -38.80 21.17
C THR A 212 1.04 -38.43 21.31
N GLN A 213 0.79 -37.69 22.32
CA GLN A 213 -0.61 -37.29 22.49
C GLN A 213 -1.07 -36.38 21.34
N LEU A 214 -0.24 -35.46 21.03
CA LEU A 214 -0.57 -34.58 19.91
C LEU A 214 -0.88 -35.37 18.62
N VAL A 215 -0.06 -36.34 18.21
CA VAL A 215 -0.29 -37.13 16.97
C VAL A 215 -1.53 -38.00 17.13
N ASN A 216 -1.84 -38.42 18.37
CA ASN A 216 -3.02 -39.30 18.56
C ASN A 216 -4.33 -38.52 18.42
N THR A 217 -4.24 -37.24 18.63
CA THR A 217 -5.55 -36.56 18.75
C THR A 217 -5.68 -35.47 17.68
N THR A 218 -4.58 -35.25 16.92
CA THR A 218 -4.61 -34.11 15.98
C THR A 218 -4.05 -34.57 14.63
N GLU A 219 -4.60 -33.92 13.52
CA GLU A 219 -3.94 -34.09 12.20
C GLU A 219 -2.92 -32.97 11.96
N LEU A 220 -1.60 -33.43 11.91
CA LEU A 220 -0.56 -32.44 11.51
C LEU A 220 -0.20 -32.62 10.04
N TRP A 221 -0.44 -31.50 9.29
CA TRP A 221 -0.16 -31.58 7.83
C TRP A 221 1.10 -30.76 7.54
N PHE A 222 1.95 -31.42 6.67
CA PHE A 222 3.23 -30.76 6.33
C PHE A 222 3.32 -30.63 4.81
N LEU A 223 3.41 -29.32 4.38
CA LEU A 223 3.61 -28.98 2.95
C LEU A 223 4.91 -28.19 2.78
N PRO A 224 6.00 -28.94 2.63
CA PRO A 224 7.31 -28.25 2.63
C PRO A 224 7.48 -27.35 1.41
N VAL A 225 6.98 -27.77 0.17
CA VAL A 225 7.21 -26.91 -1.01
C VAL A 225 5.86 -26.68 -1.70
N ALA A 226 5.33 -25.37 -1.52
CA ALA A 226 4.02 -25.03 -2.13
C ALA A 226 4.20 -24.57 -3.57
N ASN A 227 5.42 -24.20 -3.95
CA ASN A 227 5.76 -23.73 -5.30
C ASN A 227 6.91 -24.57 -5.88
N PRO A 228 6.59 -25.85 -6.26
CA PRO A 228 7.69 -26.77 -6.64
C PRO A 228 8.40 -26.31 -7.91
N ASP A 229 7.65 -25.76 -8.96
CA ASP A 229 8.35 -25.31 -10.19
C ASP A 229 9.34 -24.18 -9.85
N GLY A 230 8.86 -23.16 -9.17
CA GLY A 230 9.75 -22.02 -8.81
C GLY A 230 10.93 -22.47 -7.94
N TYR A 231 10.67 -23.36 -6.88
CA TYR A 231 11.77 -23.84 -6.01
C TYR A 231 12.85 -24.56 -6.81
N ASP A 232 12.49 -25.47 -7.71
CA ASP A 232 13.50 -26.18 -8.53
C ASP A 232 14.27 -25.19 -9.42
N PHE A 233 13.51 -24.20 -9.89
CA PHE A 233 14.16 -23.22 -10.79
C PHE A 233 15.30 -22.49 -10.06
N THR A 234 15.19 -22.34 -8.71
CA THR A 234 16.24 -21.62 -7.96
C THR A 234 17.52 -22.46 -7.88
N PHE A 235 17.47 -23.73 -8.24
CA PHE A 235 18.69 -24.58 -8.19
C PHE A 235 19.36 -24.61 -9.57
N THR A 236 18.75 -23.92 -10.56
CA THR A 236 19.43 -23.83 -11.86
C THR A 236 20.35 -22.60 -11.88
N PRO A 237 21.45 -22.69 -12.64
CA PRO A 237 22.45 -21.61 -12.62
C PRO A 237 21.83 -20.24 -12.93
N GLY A 238 22.03 -19.24 -11.97
CA GLY A 238 21.67 -17.81 -12.23
C GLY A 238 20.26 -17.49 -11.74
N ASN A 239 19.58 -18.44 -11.00
CA ASN A 239 18.15 -18.16 -10.71
C ASN A 239 17.88 -18.30 -9.21
N ARG A 240 18.89 -18.31 -8.38
CA ARG A 240 18.76 -18.55 -6.93
C ARG A 240 17.85 -17.49 -6.30
N LEU A 241 17.70 -16.31 -6.95
CA LEU A 241 16.94 -15.21 -6.30
C LEU A 241 15.50 -15.18 -6.81
N TRP A 242 15.08 -16.19 -7.58
CA TRP A 242 13.71 -16.21 -8.13
C TRP A 242 12.70 -16.44 -7.01
N ARG A 243 11.61 -15.63 -7.06
CA ARG A 243 10.60 -15.62 -5.97
C ARG A 243 9.29 -16.23 -6.47
N LYS A 244 8.77 -15.91 -7.68
CA LYS A 244 7.40 -16.21 -8.15
C LYS A 244 7.34 -17.63 -8.73
N ASN A 245 6.05 -18.01 -9.13
CA ASN A 245 5.98 -19.25 -9.93
C ASN A 245 6.51 -19.05 -11.35
N LEU A 246 6.33 -20.04 -12.34
CA LEU A 246 7.08 -19.89 -13.62
C LEU A 246 6.09 -19.64 -14.76
N ARG A 247 4.93 -19.00 -14.45
CA ARG A 247 4.01 -18.65 -15.55
C ARG A 247 4.70 -17.74 -16.57
N ASP A 248 4.48 -18.15 -17.89
CA ASP A 248 5.00 -17.29 -18.97
C ASP A 248 3.96 -16.22 -19.34
N ASN A 249 4.07 -15.10 -18.66
CA ASN A 249 3.02 -14.06 -18.76
C ASN A 249 2.89 -13.52 -20.19
N ASN A 250 3.98 -13.60 -21.02
CA ASN A 250 3.88 -13.00 -22.37
C ASN A 250 3.87 -14.07 -23.46
N GLY A 251 3.96 -15.32 -23.13
CA GLY A 251 3.77 -16.45 -24.07
C GLY A 251 4.94 -16.59 -25.04
N ASP A 252 6.17 -16.12 -24.62
CA ASP A 252 7.26 -16.14 -25.62
C ASP A 252 8.16 -17.37 -25.41
N GLY A 253 7.66 -18.24 -24.46
CA GLY A 253 8.40 -19.53 -24.29
C GLY A 253 9.65 -19.37 -23.43
N GLN A 254 9.91 -18.16 -22.89
CA GLN A 254 11.09 -17.93 -22.02
C GLN A 254 10.62 -17.40 -20.67
N ILE A 255 11.43 -17.93 -19.60
CA ILE A 255 11.10 -17.40 -18.26
C ILE A 255 12.14 -16.34 -17.87
N THR A 256 11.63 -14.99 -17.87
CA THR A 256 12.52 -13.88 -17.51
C THR A 256 11.85 -13.01 -16.45
N GLY A 257 12.50 -11.88 -16.03
CA GLY A 257 12.04 -11.02 -14.93
C GLY A 257 10.56 -10.61 -15.08
N GLY A 258 10.01 -10.62 -16.31
CA GLY A 258 8.59 -10.20 -16.53
C GLY A 258 7.62 -11.38 -16.39
N ASP A 259 8.10 -12.53 -15.91
CA ASP A 259 7.21 -13.72 -15.85
C ASP A 259 7.01 -14.12 -14.39
N GLY A 260 6.00 -14.94 -14.26
CA GLY A 260 5.70 -15.50 -12.92
C GLY A 260 4.61 -14.66 -12.24
N VAL A 261 3.93 -15.35 -11.33
CA VAL A 261 2.91 -14.70 -10.49
C VAL A 261 3.29 -14.94 -9.02
N ASP A 262 3.24 -13.85 -8.30
CA ASP A 262 3.44 -14.02 -6.82
C ASP A 262 2.24 -14.75 -6.20
N LEU A 263 2.55 -15.99 -5.64
CA LEU A 263 1.44 -16.86 -5.21
C LEU A 263 0.81 -16.33 -3.92
N ASN A 264 1.48 -15.48 -3.18
CA ASN A 264 0.90 -14.92 -1.93
C ASN A 264 0.19 -13.59 -2.19
N ARG A 265 0.02 -13.20 -3.48
CA ARG A 265 -0.85 -12.07 -3.86
C ARG A 265 -1.99 -12.55 -4.75
N ASN A 266 -2.20 -13.88 -4.92
CA ASN A 266 -3.06 -14.40 -6.00
C ASN A 266 -4.35 -14.99 -5.43
N PHE A 267 -4.52 -14.91 -4.07
CA PHE A 267 -5.74 -15.52 -3.50
C PHE A 267 -6.91 -14.52 -3.62
N GLY A 268 -8.16 -15.08 -3.55
CA GLY A 268 -9.39 -14.36 -3.99
C GLY A 268 -9.80 -13.27 -3.00
N TYR A 269 -9.44 -13.42 -1.75
CA TYR A 269 -9.95 -12.40 -0.81
C TYR A 269 -9.15 -11.10 -0.98
N LYS A 270 -9.81 -10.03 -1.19
CA LYS A 270 -9.30 -8.67 -1.46
C LYS A 270 -8.20 -8.69 -2.52
N TRP A 271 -8.38 -9.57 -3.52
CA TRP A 271 -7.45 -9.56 -4.67
C TRP A 271 -7.64 -8.26 -5.47
N GLY A 272 -6.57 -7.53 -5.64
CA GLY A 272 -6.66 -6.26 -6.43
C GLY A 272 -7.61 -5.25 -5.80
N TYR A 273 -7.64 -5.38 -4.34
CA TYR A 273 -8.51 -4.42 -3.63
C TYR A 273 -8.15 -2.97 -4.01
N ASP A 274 -6.90 -2.76 -4.19
CA ASP A 274 -6.26 -1.56 -4.77
C ASP A 274 -4.93 -1.94 -5.41
N ASN A 275 -4.18 -0.90 -5.84
CA ASN A 275 -2.89 -1.27 -6.47
C ASN A 275 -1.73 -1.06 -5.50
N GLU A 276 -2.11 -1.16 -4.14
CA GLU A 276 -1.09 -1.17 -3.07
C GLU A 276 -0.93 -2.58 -2.46
N GLY A 277 0.35 -3.04 -2.22
CA GLY A 277 0.53 -4.34 -1.54
C GLY A 277 0.55 -5.49 -2.56
N SER A 278 0.06 -5.25 -3.75
CA SER A 278 0.21 -6.11 -4.94
C SER A 278 0.16 -5.26 -6.20
N SER A 279 0.71 -5.84 -7.36
CA SER A 279 0.86 -5.01 -8.58
C SER A 279 0.15 -5.68 -9.77
N PRO A 280 -0.53 -4.82 -10.55
CA PRO A 280 -1.09 -5.38 -11.80
C PRO A 280 -0.04 -5.49 -12.90
N ASP A 281 1.21 -4.98 -12.62
CA ASP A 281 2.30 -5.04 -13.62
C ASP A 281 3.00 -6.42 -13.59
N PRO A 282 3.01 -7.14 -14.70
CA PRO A 282 3.56 -8.51 -14.76
C PRO A 282 5.07 -8.52 -14.50
N SER A 283 5.71 -7.45 -14.57
CA SER A 283 7.18 -7.45 -14.30
C SER A 283 7.47 -7.22 -12.82
N SER A 284 6.45 -6.90 -12.07
CA SER A 284 6.64 -6.69 -10.62
C SER A 284 6.81 -8.01 -9.87
N GLU A 285 7.67 -7.98 -8.81
CA GLU A 285 7.85 -9.20 -7.98
C GLU A 285 6.57 -9.52 -7.19
N THR A 286 5.71 -8.50 -7.12
CA THR A 286 4.44 -8.78 -6.40
C THR A 286 3.26 -8.80 -7.37
N TYR A 287 3.55 -9.18 -8.66
CA TYR A 287 2.46 -9.30 -9.64
C TYR A 287 1.40 -10.30 -9.14
N ARG A 288 0.14 -9.76 -9.14
CA ARG A 288 -0.92 -10.52 -8.44
C ARG A 288 -1.60 -11.51 -9.39
N GLY A 289 -1.26 -11.50 -10.66
CA GLY A 289 -1.86 -12.48 -11.59
C GLY A 289 -3.01 -11.87 -12.37
N ALA A 290 -3.47 -12.57 -13.44
CA ALA A 290 -4.50 -12.04 -14.36
C ALA A 290 -5.87 -12.03 -13.68
N GLY A 291 -5.99 -12.77 -12.62
CA GLY A 291 -7.27 -12.82 -11.85
C GLY A 291 -7.03 -13.51 -10.50
N PRO A 292 -8.11 -13.33 -9.61
CA PRO A 292 -7.98 -14.03 -8.33
C PRO A 292 -7.91 -15.55 -8.52
N SER A 293 -6.94 -16.13 -7.81
CA SER A 293 -6.70 -17.61 -7.81
C SER A 293 -6.48 -18.14 -9.23
N SER A 294 -5.76 -17.38 -10.03
CA SER A 294 -5.50 -17.81 -11.43
C SER A 294 -4.47 -18.93 -11.48
N GLU A 295 -3.64 -19.16 -10.42
CA GLU A 295 -2.53 -20.12 -10.52
C GLU A 295 -2.96 -21.49 -9.95
N PRO A 296 -2.52 -22.57 -10.60
CA PRO A 296 -2.88 -23.92 -10.12
C PRO A 296 -2.33 -24.18 -8.71
N GLU A 297 -1.17 -23.64 -8.40
CA GLU A 297 -0.63 -23.85 -7.03
C GLU A 297 -1.54 -23.19 -6.00
N THR A 298 -1.99 -21.98 -6.33
CA THR A 298 -2.91 -21.29 -5.42
C THR A 298 -4.23 -22.08 -5.29
N LYS A 299 -4.76 -22.58 -6.36
CA LYS A 299 -6.00 -23.37 -6.31
C LYS A 299 -5.81 -24.65 -5.49
N ALA A 300 -4.65 -25.25 -5.67
CA ALA A 300 -4.39 -26.49 -4.92
C ALA A 300 -4.40 -26.21 -3.41
N LEU A 301 -3.71 -25.14 -3.03
CA LEU A 301 -3.67 -24.84 -1.58
C LEU A 301 -5.05 -24.42 -1.08
N ASP A 302 -5.77 -23.56 -1.84
CA ASP A 302 -7.15 -23.19 -1.45
C ASP A 302 -8.04 -24.45 -1.32
N GLY A 303 -7.89 -25.39 -2.29
CA GLY A 303 -8.65 -26.67 -2.21
C GLY A 303 -8.33 -27.46 -0.93
N LEU A 304 -7.07 -27.42 -0.60
CA LEU A 304 -6.72 -28.16 0.63
C LEU A 304 -7.39 -27.51 1.86
N PHE A 305 -7.38 -26.14 1.96
CA PHE A 305 -8.10 -25.49 3.07
C PHE A 305 -9.57 -25.88 3.08
N ARG A 306 -10.18 -25.88 1.99
CA ARG A 306 -11.61 -26.21 1.91
C ARG A 306 -11.88 -27.66 2.32
N ARG A 307 -11.01 -28.52 1.92
CA ARG A 307 -11.25 -29.97 2.14
C ARG A 307 -11.01 -30.33 3.62
N ILE A 308 -10.05 -29.65 4.24
CA ILE A 308 -9.66 -30.17 5.56
C ILE A 308 -10.33 -29.33 6.64
N GLY A 309 -10.47 -27.95 6.42
CA GLY A 309 -11.00 -27.07 7.48
C GLY A 309 -10.03 -26.95 8.66
N PHE A 310 -8.83 -26.46 8.38
CA PHE A 310 -7.81 -26.40 9.47
C PHE A 310 -8.22 -25.36 10.52
N GLU A 311 -7.72 -25.73 11.83
CA GLU A 311 -7.89 -24.68 12.87
C GLU A 311 -6.77 -23.63 12.78
N PHE A 312 -5.54 -24.13 12.50
CA PHE A 312 -4.41 -23.20 12.36
C PHE A 312 -3.61 -23.55 11.10
N PHE A 313 -3.00 -22.46 10.62
CA PHE A 313 -2.09 -22.58 9.48
C PHE A 313 -0.86 -21.70 9.75
N VAL A 314 0.34 -22.48 9.68
CA VAL A 314 1.59 -21.68 9.76
C VAL A 314 2.30 -21.73 8.40
N ASN A 315 2.35 -20.52 7.82
CA ASN A 315 3.02 -20.40 6.51
C ASN A 315 4.37 -19.71 6.65
N TYR A 316 5.45 -20.61 6.65
CA TYR A 316 6.81 -20.08 6.89
C TYR A 316 7.36 -19.38 5.65
N HIS A 317 7.79 -18.02 5.90
CA HIS A 317 8.58 -17.24 4.91
C HIS A 317 9.93 -16.82 5.51
N SER A 318 10.74 -16.16 4.67
CA SER A 318 12.02 -15.58 5.10
C SER A 318 12.46 -14.52 4.09
N ALA A 319 12.66 -13.35 4.75
CA ALA A 319 13.34 -13.26 6.08
C ALA A 319 12.93 -11.96 6.77
N ALA A 320 13.10 -11.93 8.14
CA ALA A 320 12.88 -10.62 8.81
C ALA A 320 12.73 -10.83 10.32
N GLU A 321 12.70 -12.03 10.76
CA GLU A 321 12.48 -12.39 12.18
C GLU A 321 11.20 -11.75 12.72
N LEU A 322 10.06 -12.00 11.88
CA LEU A 322 8.73 -11.53 12.31
C LEU A 322 7.79 -12.72 12.50
N LEU A 323 6.91 -12.50 13.44
CA LEU A 323 5.78 -13.42 13.60
C LEU A 323 4.47 -12.67 13.34
N LEU A 324 3.98 -12.86 12.02
CA LEU A 324 2.87 -12.00 11.56
C LEU A 324 1.55 -12.76 11.61
N TYR A 325 0.46 -11.91 11.85
CA TYR A 325 -0.91 -12.48 11.76
C TYR A 325 -1.87 -11.39 11.27
N GLY A 326 -3.00 -11.81 10.78
CA GLY A 326 -3.98 -10.93 10.12
C GLY A 326 -4.37 -9.72 11.00
N VAL A 327 -4.73 -8.58 10.19
CA VAL A 327 -5.06 -8.58 8.74
C VAL A 327 -3.90 -7.95 7.97
N GLY A 328 -3.84 -8.31 6.66
CA GLY A 328 -2.71 -7.84 5.83
C GLY A 328 -3.14 -6.64 4.97
N TRP A 329 -4.40 -6.25 4.72
CA TRP A 329 -4.80 -5.31 3.65
C TRP A 329 -5.09 -3.94 4.25
N GLN A 330 -5.07 -3.83 5.68
CA GLN A 330 -5.31 -2.49 6.24
C GLN A 330 -4.59 -2.34 7.58
N VAL A 331 -3.85 -1.29 7.68
CA VAL A 331 -3.01 -1.07 8.89
C VAL A 331 -3.92 -0.69 10.05
N SER A 332 -3.50 -1.09 11.29
CA SER A 332 -4.09 -0.68 12.58
C SER A 332 -5.58 -1.05 12.66
N THR A 333 -5.92 -2.25 12.07
CA THR A 333 -7.32 -2.71 12.16
C THR A 333 -7.37 -3.98 13.02
N PRO A 334 -7.71 -3.77 14.31
CA PRO A 334 -7.78 -4.94 15.18
C PRO A 334 -9.01 -5.82 14.85
N THR A 335 -8.87 -7.10 15.19
CA THR A 335 -10.02 -8.02 15.01
C THR A 335 -10.24 -8.78 16.32
N ALA A 336 -11.44 -9.34 16.38
CA ALA A 336 -11.83 -10.04 17.64
C ALA A 336 -10.88 -11.21 17.95
N ASP A 337 -10.41 -11.93 16.93
CA ASP A 337 -9.59 -13.13 17.21
C ASP A 337 -8.13 -12.72 17.47
N ASP A 338 -7.82 -11.40 17.48
CA ASP A 338 -6.43 -10.97 17.80
C ASP A 338 -6.03 -11.46 19.20
N VAL A 339 -7.04 -11.65 20.09
CA VAL A 339 -6.72 -12.12 21.46
C VAL A 339 -6.00 -13.46 21.41
N ILE A 340 -6.35 -14.29 20.42
CA ILE A 340 -5.71 -15.62 20.33
C ILE A 340 -4.29 -15.45 19.76
N TYR A 341 -4.19 -14.61 18.74
CA TYR A 341 -2.86 -14.41 18.12
C TYR A 341 -1.86 -13.85 19.15
N GLU A 342 -2.35 -12.91 19.91
CA GLU A 342 -1.42 -12.26 20.85
C GLU A 342 -1.01 -13.24 21.95
N ALA A 343 -1.90 -14.13 22.34
CA ALA A 343 -1.52 -15.13 23.35
C ALA A 343 -0.48 -16.11 22.80
N LEU A 344 -0.60 -16.49 21.52
CA LEU A 344 0.32 -17.52 20.98
C LEU A 344 1.63 -16.89 20.51
N ALA A 345 1.48 -15.64 19.98
CA ALA A 345 2.69 -15.06 19.34
C ALA A 345 3.54 -14.35 20.41
N GLY A 346 2.92 -13.98 21.52
CA GLY A 346 3.63 -13.18 22.53
C GLY A 346 3.69 -11.70 22.15
N ASP A 347 4.51 -10.94 22.90
CA ASP A 347 4.68 -9.50 22.59
C ASP A 347 6.16 -9.20 22.31
N ASP A 348 6.42 -7.93 22.06
CA ASP A 348 7.78 -7.57 21.59
C ASP A 348 8.83 -7.91 22.66
N ALA A 349 8.43 -7.92 23.93
CA ALA A 349 9.41 -8.22 24.99
C ALA A 349 9.57 -9.75 25.17
N HIS A 350 8.48 -10.45 24.92
CA HIS A 350 8.53 -11.91 25.16
C HIS A 350 7.89 -12.63 23.97
N PRO A 351 8.61 -12.62 22.80
CA PRO A 351 8.02 -13.28 21.63
C PRO A 351 8.08 -14.80 21.74
N ALA A 352 7.13 -15.46 21.03
CA ALA A 352 7.06 -16.94 21.12
C ALA A 352 8.26 -17.57 20.40
N VAL A 353 8.75 -16.87 19.47
CA VAL A 353 10.05 -17.31 18.89
C VAL A 353 11.12 -16.26 19.23
N PRO A 354 12.09 -16.73 19.96
CA PRO A 354 13.11 -15.77 20.42
C PRO A 354 13.74 -15.00 19.25
N GLY A 355 13.80 -13.60 19.44
CA GLY A 355 14.44 -12.73 18.42
C GLY A 355 13.44 -12.24 17.38
N TYR A 356 12.18 -12.90 17.39
CA TYR A 356 11.20 -12.42 16.40
C TYR A 356 10.36 -11.31 17.02
N ASP A 357 9.73 -10.50 16.02
CA ASP A 357 8.78 -9.44 16.42
C ASP A 357 7.34 -9.79 15.98
N PRO A 358 6.47 -10.07 17.02
CA PRO A 358 5.07 -10.33 16.65
C PRO A 358 4.34 -9.04 16.23
N ASP A 359 3.55 -9.18 15.10
CA ASP A 359 2.87 -7.95 14.64
C ASP A 359 1.72 -8.32 13.69
N LEU A 360 0.79 -7.36 13.74
CA LEU A 360 -0.17 -7.45 12.62
C LEU A 360 0.55 -7.32 11.27
N SER A 361 0.06 -8.17 10.33
CA SER A 361 0.80 -8.28 9.05
C SER A 361 0.86 -6.93 8.34
N ALA A 362 -0.23 -6.12 8.41
CA ALA A 362 -0.26 -4.85 7.65
C ALA A 362 0.75 -3.86 8.23
N GLU A 363 1.28 -4.14 9.48
CA GLU A 363 2.32 -3.25 10.05
C GLU A 363 3.65 -3.40 9.31
N LEU A 364 3.85 -4.71 8.82
CA LEU A 364 5.00 -4.75 7.91
C LEU A 364 4.78 -3.86 6.67
N TYR A 365 3.64 -4.13 5.97
CA TYR A 365 3.05 -3.31 4.89
C TYR A 365 1.76 -3.96 4.41
N THR A 366 0.94 -3.05 3.79
CA THR A 366 -0.37 -3.57 3.35
C THR A 366 -0.19 -4.60 2.22
N THR A 367 -0.92 -5.72 2.39
CA THR A 367 -0.96 -6.74 1.32
C THR A 367 -2.41 -7.08 0.99
N ASN A 368 -2.65 -7.40 -0.31
CA ASN A 368 -3.96 -7.98 -0.68
C ASN A 368 -3.76 -9.25 -1.52
N GLY A 369 -4.75 -10.16 -1.30
CA GLY A 369 -4.70 -11.45 -2.02
C GLY A 369 -3.72 -12.43 -1.37
N ASP A 370 -3.47 -12.20 -0.03
CA ASP A 370 -2.46 -13.09 0.58
C ASP A 370 -3.14 -14.33 1.16
N THR A 371 -2.34 -15.34 1.49
CA THR A 371 -2.80 -16.72 1.82
C THR A 371 -3.43 -16.73 3.21
N ASP A 372 -2.72 -16.04 4.21
CA ASP A 372 -3.20 -16.16 5.60
C ASP A 372 -4.59 -15.54 5.75
N THR A 373 -4.67 -14.35 5.19
CA THR A 373 -5.98 -13.67 5.35
C THR A 373 -7.09 -14.42 4.61
N HIS A 374 -6.77 -14.95 3.42
CA HIS A 374 -7.79 -15.75 2.69
C HIS A 374 -8.21 -16.98 3.49
N ALA A 375 -7.24 -17.70 4.05
CA ALA A 375 -7.59 -18.94 4.77
C ALA A 375 -8.46 -18.60 6.00
N THR A 376 -8.12 -17.50 6.65
CA THR A 376 -8.89 -17.14 7.86
C THR A 376 -10.32 -16.73 7.49
N VAL A 377 -10.43 -15.91 6.51
CA VAL A 377 -11.76 -15.33 6.23
C VAL A 377 -12.65 -16.37 5.55
N ARG A 378 -12.09 -17.22 4.70
CA ARG A 378 -12.98 -18.12 3.92
C ARG A 378 -13.24 -19.41 4.69
N TYR A 379 -12.22 -19.72 5.61
CA TYR A 379 -12.39 -21.09 6.13
C TYR A 379 -12.26 -21.08 7.65
N GLY A 380 -12.13 -19.90 8.30
CA GLY A 380 -11.99 -19.84 9.78
C GLY A 380 -10.65 -20.42 10.26
N THR A 381 -9.64 -20.54 9.34
CA THR A 381 -8.30 -21.07 9.70
C THR A 381 -7.40 -19.92 10.19
N LEU A 382 -7.07 -19.99 11.52
CA LEU A 382 -6.17 -18.92 12.03
C LEU A 382 -4.74 -19.09 11.49
N GLY A 383 -4.23 -17.96 10.80
CA GLY A 383 -2.94 -18.14 10.09
C GLY A 383 -1.85 -17.29 10.73
N PHE A 384 -0.62 -17.92 10.88
CA PHE A 384 0.60 -17.17 11.22
C PHE A 384 1.59 -17.21 10.04
N THR A 385 2.31 -16.04 9.95
CA THR A 385 3.41 -16.02 8.96
C THR A 385 4.73 -15.69 9.67
N PRO A 386 5.44 -16.72 9.98
CA PRO A 386 6.80 -16.40 10.45
C PRO A 386 7.72 -15.99 9.29
N GLU A 387 8.29 -14.72 9.39
CA GLU A 387 9.46 -14.37 8.55
C GLU A 387 10.78 -14.71 9.28
N MET A 388 11.35 -15.89 8.83
CA MET A 388 12.43 -16.48 9.64
C MET A 388 13.69 -15.61 9.57
N SER A 389 14.77 -16.07 10.29
CA SER A 389 15.98 -15.23 10.49
C SER A 389 16.62 -14.85 9.15
N THR A 390 17.18 -13.63 9.21
CA THR A 390 17.95 -13.23 8.01
C THR A 390 19.30 -13.95 7.98
N CYS A 391 19.97 -13.88 6.82
CA CYS A 391 21.33 -14.47 6.70
C CYS A 391 22.30 -13.81 7.68
N GLN A 392 22.14 -12.54 7.81
CA GLN A 392 23.10 -11.84 8.67
C GLN A 392 22.92 -12.26 10.14
N THR A 393 21.72 -12.28 10.54
CA THR A 393 21.48 -12.62 11.95
C THR A 393 21.94 -14.05 12.27
N VAL A 394 21.59 -14.95 11.39
CA VAL A 394 21.93 -16.34 11.73
C VAL A 394 23.45 -16.55 11.63
N SER A 395 24.11 -15.91 10.70
CA SER A 395 25.58 -16.06 10.60
C SER A 395 26.26 -15.44 11.82
N ALA A 396 25.62 -14.44 12.40
CA ALA A 396 26.24 -13.78 13.58
C ALA A 396 26.00 -14.59 14.85
N SER A 397 25.08 -15.50 14.75
CA SER A 397 24.74 -16.24 15.98
C SER A 397 25.86 -17.19 16.40
N ASP A 398 26.78 -17.52 15.44
CA ASP A 398 27.94 -18.34 15.77
C ASP A 398 29.21 -17.71 15.15
N PRO A 399 29.90 -16.90 15.97
CA PRO A 399 31.03 -16.13 15.43
C PRO A 399 32.18 -17.05 14.98
N ASP A 400 32.18 -18.35 15.45
CA ASP A 400 33.28 -19.27 15.08
C ASP A 400 32.91 -20.08 13.83
N ASP A 401 31.76 -19.79 13.27
CA ASP A 401 31.36 -20.55 12.07
C ASP A 401 32.01 -19.92 10.83
N GLN A 402 32.11 -20.73 9.77
CA GLN A 402 32.76 -20.24 8.53
C GLN A 402 31.91 -19.16 7.85
N TRP A 403 30.56 -19.12 8.16
CA TRP A 403 29.72 -18.09 7.53
C TRP A 403 29.70 -16.85 8.43
N ARG A 404 30.14 -15.76 7.82
CA ARG A 404 30.12 -14.46 8.54
C ARG A 404 29.06 -13.54 7.92
N PRO A 405 28.52 -12.65 8.75
CA PRO A 405 27.46 -11.76 8.25
C PRO A 405 27.90 -11.02 6.98
N GLU A 406 29.12 -10.65 6.88
CA GLU A 406 29.57 -9.89 5.70
C GLU A 406 29.60 -10.75 4.43
N ASP A 407 29.45 -12.11 4.66
CA ASP A 407 29.47 -13.02 3.48
C ASP A 407 28.06 -13.27 2.96
N CYS A 408 27.08 -12.55 3.53
CA CYS A 408 25.69 -12.83 3.12
C CYS A 408 25.38 -12.05 1.82
N VAL A 409 24.92 -12.81 0.84
CA VAL A 409 24.68 -12.20 -0.50
C VAL A 409 23.32 -11.49 -0.50
N SER A 410 22.38 -11.96 0.28
CA SER A 410 21.04 -11.36 0.38
C SER A 410 20.41 -11.75 1.73
N ILE A 411 19.48 -10.84 2.12
CA ILE A 411 18.77 -11.18 3.36
C ILE A 411 17.88 -12.41 3.14
N PHE A 412 17.54 -12.74 1.93
CA PHE A 412 16.61 -13.85 1.66
C PHE A 412 17.38 -15.15 1.43
N THR A 413 18.79 -14.99 1.49
CA THR A 413 19.54 -16.26 1.40
C THR A 413 19.92 -16.74 2.80
N PHE A 414 19.85 -18.10 2.89
CA PHE A 414 20.29 -18.70 4.16
C PHE A 414 21.57 -19.53 3.92
N PRO A 415 22.53 -19.43 4.97
CA PRO A 415 23.80 -20.13 4.77
C PRO A 415 23.60 -21.65 4.61
N ASP A 416 24.20 -22.18 3.52
CA ASP A 416 24.18 -23.64 3.35
C ASP A 416 25.04 -24.33 4.41
N ASP A 417 24.57 -24.37 5.65
CA ASP A 417 25.32 -24.89 6.82
C ASP A 417 24.34 -25.65 7.73
N GLU A 418 24.68 -26.96 7.95
CA GLU A 418 23.73 -27.83 8.71
C GLU A 418 23.59 -27.35 10.15
N LYS A 419 24.66 -26.93 10.73
CA LYS A 419 24.57 -26.47 12.13
C LYS A 419 23.66 -25.24 12.26
N LEU A 420 23.80 -24.28 11.38
CA LEU A 420 22.97 -23.06 11.49
C LEU A 420 21.51 -23.37 11.14
N ILE A 421 21.31 -24.20 10.12
CA ILE A 421 19.93 -24.59 9.77
C ILE A 421 19.26 -25.31 10.94
N ALA A 422 19.99 -26.25 11.57
CA ALA A 422 19.40 -27.00 12.70
C ALA A 422 19.07 -26.03 13.86
N ALA A 423 19.96 -25.09 14.07
CA ALA A 423 19.68 -24.15 15.18
C ALA A 423 18.43 -23.31 14.88
N GLU A 424 18.34 -22.81 13.63
CA GLU A 424 17.13 -22.02 13.29
C GLU A 424 15.85 -22.85 13.42
N VAL A 425 15.85 -24.10 12.98
CA VAL A 425 14.65 -24.97 13.09
C VAL A 425 14.34 -25.22 14.56
N ALA A 426 15.36 -25.48 15.35
CA ALA A 426 15.12 -25.77 16.78
C ALA A 426 14.47 -24.55 17.46
N LYS A 427 14.93 -23.47 17.03
CA LYS A 427 14.39 -22.20 17.59
C LYS A 427 12.88 -22.08 17.34
N ASN A 428 12.30 -22.61 16.30
CA ASN A 428 10.89 -22.42 15.89
C ASN A 428 10.02 -23.60 16.34
N ILE A 429 10.55 -24.74 16.76
CA ILE A 429 9.78 -25.98 17.00
C ILE A 429 8.82 -25.77 18.19
N PRO A 430 9.27 -25.10 19.23
CA PRO A 430 8.32 -24.94 20.34
C PRO A 430 7.06 -24.19 19.91
N PHE A 431 7.25 -23.10 19.20
CA PHE A 431 6.06 -22.36 18.72
C PHE A 431 5.20 -23.26 17.82
N ALA A 432 5.79 -23.99 16.83
CA ALA A 432 5.01 -24.86 15.92
C ALA A 432 4.21 -25.92 16.70
N LEU A 433 4.83 -26.55 17.74
CA LEU A 433 4.12 -27.59 18.50
C LEU A 433 3.01 -26.97 19.35
N ALA A 434 3.33 -25.71 19.91
CA ALA A 434 2.26 -25.04 20.67
C ALA A 434 1.04 -24.75 19.77
N VAL A 435 1.27 -24.34 18.57
CA VAL A 435 0.13 -24.14 17.64
C VAL A 435 -0.60 -25.47 17.41
N GLY A 436 0.19 -26.58 17.19
CA GLY A 436 -0.46 -27.90 17.01
C GLY A 436 -1.33 -28.28 18.22
N ARG A 437 -0.85 -28.01 19.37
CA ARG A 437 -1.60 -28.42 20.58
C ARG A 437 -2.83 -27.53 20.76
N SER A 438 -2.75 -26.34 20.22
CA SER A 438 -3.87 -25.39 20.41
C SER A 438 -5.02 -25.71 19.46
N ALA A 439 -4.79 -26.56 18.47
CA ALA A 439 -5.84 -26.86 17.48
C ALA A 439 -7.09 -27.45 18.14
N ALA A 440 -6.96 -28.13 19.26
CA ALA A 440 -8.14 -28.76 19.90
C ALA A 440 -9.01 -27.70 20.59
N THR A 441 -8.30 -26.67 21.06
CA THR A 441 -9.05 -25.58 21.74
C THR A 441 -8.48 -24.23 21.30
N PRO A 442 -8.82 -23.81 20.11
CA PRO A 442 -8.20 -22.59 19.56
C PRO A 442 -8.51 -21.37 20.42
N ASP A 443 -9.64 -21.32 21.10
CA ASP A 443 -9.96 -20.10 21.88
C ASP A 443 -9.37 -20.19 23.29
N ASN A 444 -8.66 -21.32 23.64
CA ASN A 444 -7.79 -21.49 24.84
C ASN A 444 -6.45 -22.12 24.43
N PRO A 445 -5.70 -21.30 23.78
CA PRO A 445 -4.50 -21.88 23.15
C PRO A 445 -3.41 -22.18 24.18
N VAL A 446 -2.49 -23.13 23.80
CA VAL A 446 -1.25 -23.38 24.57
C VAL A 446 -0.17 -22.37 24.15
N SER A 447 0.21 -21.55 25.21
CA SER A 447 1.20 -20.49 24.90
C SER A 447 2.56 -20.85 25.51
N ILE A 448 3.58 -20.64 24.72
CA ILE A 448 4.92 -21.02 25.24
C ILE A 448 5.52 -19.82 25.98
N VAL A 449 4.77 -18.67 25.92
CA VAL A 449 5.30 -17.53 26.71
C VAL A 449 4.36 -17.26 27.89
N GLY A 450 3.45 -18.20 28.18
CA GLY A 450 2.66 -18.22 29.42
C GLY A 450 1.48 -17.24 29.36
N ARG A 451 1.10 -16.82 28.13
CA ARG A 451 -0.07 -15.92 28.04
C ARG A 451 -1.37 -16.72 27.85
N SER A 452 -2.48 -16.13 28.44
CA SER A 452 -3.81 -16.78 28.27
C SER A 452 -4.77 -15.83 27.56
N THR A 453 -5.91 -16.45 27.17
CA THR A 453 -6.93 -15.58 26.53
C THR A 453 -8.06 -15.30 27.54
N PRO A 454 -8.44 -14.02 27.58
CA PRO A 454 -9.54 -13.68 28.50
C PRO A 454 -10.91 -14.08 27.91
N ASP A 455 -11.91 -14.19 28.89
CA ASP A 455 -13.29 -14.49 28.41
C ASP A 455 -13.93 -13.23 27.81
N PHE A 456 -13.57 -12.07 28.49
CA PHE A 456 -14.09 -10.78 27.97
C PHE A 456 -12.94 -9.78 27.86
N VAL A 457 -12.92 -9.04 26.73
CA VAL A 457 -12.10 -7.82 26.64
C VAL A 457 -13.05 -6.63 26.47
N VAL A 458 -13.17 -5.89 27.67
CA VAL A 458 -14.21 -4.82 27.68
C VAL A 458 -13.65 -3.59 26.95
N ASP A 459 -14.53 -3.04 26.03
CA ASP A 459 -14.19 -1.77 25.34
C ASP A 459 -14.60 -0.58 26.22
N ALA A 460 -13.69 -0.28 27.11
CA ALA A 460 -14.08 0.68 28.18
C ALA A 460 -13.85 2.12 27.70
N PHE A 461 -14.64 3.08 28.25
CA PHE A 461 -14.49 4.54 28.06
C PHE A 461 -15.03 5.25 29.30
N ASP A 462 -14.64 6.52 29.40
CA ASP A 462 -14.97 7.15 30.70
C ASP A 462 -16.06 8.23 30.52
N THR A 463 -16.41 8.45 29.24
CA THR A 463 -17.47 9.47 29.05
C THR A 463 -18.43 9.01 27.95
N SER A 464 -19.77 9.35 28.20
CA SER A 464 -20.80 9.10 27.17
C SER A 464 -21.46 10.43 26.79
N TYR A 465 -21.71 10.56 25.47
CA TYR A 465 -22.41 11.78 25.01
C TYR A 465 -23.84 11.44 24.61
N GLY A 466 -24.35 10.36 25.15
CA GLY A 466 -25.72 9.99 24.71
C GLY A 466 -26.51 9.46 25.90
N ALA A 467 -27.84 9.71 25.79
CA ALA A 467 -28.74 9.15 26.83
C ALA A 467 -28.82 7.62 26.71
N ASP A 468 -28.88 7.15 25.57
CA ASP A 468 -28.70 5.70 25.32
C ASP A 468 -27.25 5.42 24.89
N GLN A 469 -26.70 4.45 25.51
CA GLN A 469 -25.26 4.23 25.25
C GLN A 469 -24.99 2.74 24.95
N GLN A 470 -24.48 2.61 23.74
CA GLN A 470 -24.02 1.24 23.41
C GLN A 470 -22.66 0.94 24.06
N VAL A 471 -22.55 -0.25 24.61
CA VAL A 471 -21.28 -0.72 25.21
C VAL A 471 -20.91 -2.08 24.61
N ALA A 472 -19.55 -2.23 24.48
CA ALA A 472 -19.16 -3.46 23.75
C ALA A 472 -18.07 -4.20 24.52
N ALA A 473 -18.07 -5.52 24.20
CA ALA A 473 -16.93 -6.34 24.65
C ALA A 473 -16.63 -7.40 23.59
N VAL A 474 -15.23 -7.48 23.34
CA VAL A 474 -14.84 -8.70 22.60
C VAL A 474 -14.98 -9.93 23.51
N THR A 475 -15.82 -10.92 22.97
CA THR A 475 -16.24 -12.02 23.86
C THR A 475 -15.95 -13.38 23.20
N ARG A 476 -15.49 -14.25 24.06
CA ARG A 476 -15.30 -15.65 23.60
C ARG A 476 -16.63 -16.28 23.17
N ARG A 477 -16.59 -16.92 22.02
CA ARG A 477 -17.88 -17.40 21.46
C ARG A 477 -18.34 -18.66 22.20
N SER A 478 -17.45 -19.35 22.76
CA SER A 478 -17.87 -20.58 23.45
C SER A 478 -18.67 -20.26 24.72
N LEU A 479 -18.67 -19.04 25.20
CA LEU A 479 -19.51 -18.70 26.36
C LEU A 479 -20.99 -18.75 26.00
N ARG A 480 -21.84 -19.24 27.03
CA ARG A 480 -23.30 -19.29 26.82
C ARG A 480 -23.98 -18.22 27.70
N ASN A 481 -25.16 -17.78 27.30
CA ASN A 481 -26.01 -16.87 28.11
C ASN A 481 -25.25 -15.59 28.48
N VAL A 482 -24.61 -15.01 27.47
CA VAL A 482 -23.85 -13.77 27.76
C VAL A 482 -24.85 -12.62 27.95
N ARG A 483 -24.65 -11.87 29.16
CA ARG A 483 -25.50 -10.69 29.44
C ARG A 483 -24.63 -9.49 29.85
N MET A 484 -25.24 -8.33 29.52
CA MET A 484 -24.56 -7.11 30.05
C MET A 484 -25.37 -6.57 31.24
N HIS A 485 -24.55 -6.07 32.27
CA HIS A 485 -25.19 -5.50 33.47
C HIS A 485 -24.72 -4.06 33.66
N TYR A 486 -25.69 -3.26 34.27
CA TYR A 486 -25.20 -1.91 34.57
C TYR A 486 -26.01 -1.32 35.72
N VAL A 487 -25.28 -0.32 36.35
CA VAL A 487 -25.92 0.39 37.48
C VAL A 487 -25.79 1.90 37.23
N VAL A 488 -26.96 2.61 37.48
CA VAL A 488 -26.90 4.08 37.33
C VAL A 488 -26.97 4.71 38.74
N ASN A 489 -25.91 5.51 39.07
CA ASN A 489 -25.81 6.25 40.34
C ASN A 489 -26.01 5.35 41.55
N GLY A 490 -25.43 4.11 41.44
CA GLY A 490 -25.45 3.19 42.60
C GLY A 490 -26.82 2.55 42.82
N GLY A 491 -27.73 2.73 41.92
CA GLY A 491 -29.06 2.13 42.07
C GLY A 491 -29.04 0.61 41.86
N ARG A 492 -30.31 0.02 41.50
CA ARG A 492 -30.40 -1.44 41.31
C ARG A 492 -29.82 -1.84 39.95
N PRO A 493 -29.00 -2.98 39.99
CA PRO A 493 -28.39 -3.41 38.71
C PRO A 493 -29.46 -3.84 37.69
N LYS A 494 -29.23 -3.36 36.54
CA LYS A 494 -30.06 -3.83 35.41
C LYS A 494 -29.27 -4.81 34.52
N THR A 495 -30.09 -5.83 33.96
CA THR A 495 -29.46 -6.83 33.06
C THR A 495 -30.12 -6.71 31.68
N VAL A 496 -29.21 -6.60 30.73
CA VAL A 496 -29.79 -6.49 29.37
C VAL A 496 -29.09 -7.50 28.43
N PRO A 497 -29.88 -7.90 27.38
CA PRO A 497 -29.25 -8.81 26.41
C PRO A 497 -28.17 -8.11 25.58
N VAL A 498 -27.27 -8.97 24.98
CA VAL A 498 -26.25 -8.42 24.08
C VAL A 498 -26.46 -9.01 22.68
N ARG A 499 -25.99 -8.22 21.74
CA ARG A 499 -26.04 -8.71 20.35
C ARG A 499 -24.65 -8.62 19.72
N GLU A 500 -24.48 -9.65 18.88
CA GLU A 500 -23.18 -9.62 18.16
C GLU A 500 -23.16 -8.50 17.11
N TRP A 501 -22.09 -7.76 17.13
CA TRP A 501 -21.87 -6.70 16.13
C TRP A 501 -21.59 -7.28 14.74
N ALA A 502 -22.42 -6.90 13.80
CA ALA A 502 -22.36 -7.53 12.45
C ALA A 502 -21.13 -7.03 11.68
N GLY A 503 -20.48 -6.12 12.30
CA GLY A 503 -19.36 -5.50 11.57
C GLY A 503 -19.80 -4.17 10.93
N GLY A 504 -18.91 -3.31 10.52
CA GLY A 504 -19.22 -2.01 9.86
C GLY A 504 -19.23 -2.15 8.34
N GLU A 505 -19.34 -1.09 7.67
CA GLU A 505 -19.49 -1.07 6.21
C GLU A 505 -18.19 -1.47 5.51
N ARG A 506 -17.08 -1.31 6.20
CA ARG A 506 -15.81 -1.54 5.45
C ARG A 506 -15.00 -2.67 6.08
N TYR A 507 -15.01 -2.68 7.52
CA TYR A 507 -14.26 -3.77 8.17
C TYR A 507 -14.99 -4.22 9.43
N GLY A 508 -14.46 -5.43 10.01
CA GLY A 508 -15.01 -5.85 11.33
C GLY A 508 -15.86 -7.11 11.20
N ASP A 509 -16.14 -7.41 9.88
CA ASP A 509 -17.00 -8.61 9.78
C ASP A 509 -16.18 -9.86 9.51
N THR A 510 -14.92 -9.76 9.67
CA THR A 510 -14.06 -10.94 9.48
C THR A 510 -13.11 -11.07 10.69
N HIS A 511 -12.41 -12.30 10.70
CA HIS A 511 -11.46 -12.61 11.81
C HIS A 511 -12.19 -12.57 13.16
N ASP A 512 -13.35 -13.24 13.17
CA ASP A 512 -14.15 -13.29 14.41
C ASP A 512 -14.74 -14.69 14.58
N ASP A 513 -13.95 -15.70 14.29
CA ASP A 513 -14.48 -17.09 14.31
C ASP A 513 -14.54 -17.63 15.75
N TYR A 514 -13.61 -17.14 16.66
CA TYR A 514 -13.60 -17.74 18.02
C TYR A 514 -13.97 -16.67 19.05
N TYR A 515 -13.77 -15.42 18.66
CA TYR A 515 -14.25 -14.30 19.49
C TYR A 515 -15.15 -13.40 18.63
N ALA A 516 -16.07 -12.75 19.36
CA ALA A 516 -16.92 -11.76 18.67
C ALA A 516 -17.13 -10.54 19.57
N GLU A 517 -17.35 -9.45 18.85
CA GLU A 517 -17.73 -8.27 19.65
C GLU A 517 -19.24 -8.28 19.93
N LEU A 518 -19.60 -8.23 21.24
CA LEU A 518 -21.02 -8.19 21.63
C LEU A 518 -21.33 -6.81 22.24
N ARG A 519 -22.59 -6.42 21.90
CA ARG A 519 -22.93 -5.06 22.36
C ARG A 519 -24.27 -5.10 23.09
N GLY A 520 -24.25 -4.31 24.19
CA GLY A 520 -25.51 -4.01 24.91
C GLY A 520 -25.73 -2.50 25.02
N THR A 521 -27.07 -2.22 25.44
CA THR A 521 -27.35 -0.77 25.45
C THR A 521 -27.85 -0.38 26.85
N VAL A 522 -27.12 0.65 27.31
CA VAL A 522 -27.70 1.34 28.49
C VAL A 522 -28.73 2.37 28.02
N ARG A 523 -30.01 2.38 28.68
CA ARG A 523 -31.07 3.28 28.16
C ARG A 523 -31.48 4.28 29.25
N GLY A 524 -31.63 5.50 28.73
CA GLY A 524 -32.37 6.50 29.54
C GLY A 524 -31.46 7.17 30.57
N ALA A 525 -30.10 7.13 30.39
CA ALA A 525 -29.24 7.88 31.34
C ALA A 525 -29.33 9.39 31.08
N LYS A 526 -29.15 10.17 32.18
CA LYS A 526 -29.21 11.65 32.06
C LYS A 526 -27.82 12.27 32.26
N ALA A 527 -27.85 13.51 31.72
CA ALA A 527 -26.57 14.24 31.91
C ALA A 527 -26.15 14.22 33.39
N GLY A 528 -24.82 13.85 33.61
CA GLY A 528 -24.27 13.84 34.99
C GLY A 528 -24.33 12.44 35.63
N ASP A 529 -25.17 11.57 35.07
CA ASP A 529 -25.25 10.23 35.67
C ASP A 529 -23.89 9.50 35.61
N ARG A 530 -23.67 8.77 36.68
CA ARG A 530 -22.53 7.82 36.72
C ARG A 530 -23.02 6.39 36.47
N VAL A 531 -22.37 5.69 35.41
CA VAL A 531 -22.89 4.35 35.03
C VAL A 531 -21.74 3.34 35.14
N GLU A 532 -21.98 2.34 35.91
CA GLU A 532 -21.05 1.19 35.97
C GLU A 532 -21.58 0.01 35.15
N VAL A 533 -20.58 -0.68 34.38
CA VAL A 533 -21.02 -1.72 33.44
C VAL A 533 -20.11 -2.94 33.60
N TRP A 534 -20.76 -4.17 33.40
CA TRP A 534 -19.94 -5.38 33.28
C TRP A 534 -20.75 -6.46 32.55
N PHE A 535 -19.89 -7.55 32.09
CA PHE A 535 -20.52 -8.64 31.31
C PHE A 535 -20.36 -9.96 32.08
N THR A 536 -21.45 -10.81 31.94
CA THR A 536 -21.33 -12.18 32.51
C THR A 536 -21.67 -13.21 31.42
N GLY A 537 -21.14 -14.42 31.61
CA GLY A 537 -21.45 -15.57 30.74
C GLY A 537 -21.14 -16.88 31.45
N SER A 538 -21.75 -17.97 30.84
CA SER A 538 -21.46 -19.30 31.41
C SER A 538 -20.42 -20.05 30.55
N LYS A 539 -19.41 -20.46 31.28
CA LYS A 539 -18.33 -21.22 30.61
C LYS A 539 -18.49 -22.72 30.88
N PRO A 540 -18.54 -23.43 29.79
CA PRO A 540 -18.72 -24.88 30.01
C PRO A 540 -17.62 -25.47 30.90
N GLY A 541 -18.10 -26.15 31.99
CA GLY A 541 -17.12 -26.83 32.87
C GLY A 541 -16.61 -25.90 33.96
N ALA A 542 -16.80 -24.54 33.85
CA ALA A 542 -16.18 -23.62 34.84
C ALA A 542 -17.25 -22.74 35.49
N GLY A 543 -18.59 -22.85 35.03
CA GLY A 543 -19.70 -22.06 35.61
C GLY A 543 -19.70 -20.61 35.11
N VAL A 544 -20.22 -19.68 35.93
CA VAL A 544 -20.45 -18.28 35.51
C VAL A 544 -19.13 -17.50 35.63
N VAL A 545 -18.80 -16.73 34.59
CA VAL A 545 -17.60 -15.87 34.58
C VAL A 545 -18.04 -14.43 34.32
N ALA A 546 -17.17 -13.49 34.81
CA ALA A 546 -17.56 -12.07 34.63
C ALA A 546 -16.36 -11.25 34.17
N SER A 547 -16.70 -10.20 33.40
CA SER A 547 -15.63 -9.27 32.97
C SER A 547 -15.29 -8.31 34.10
N ASP A 548 -14.14 -7.54 33.89
CA ASP A 548 -13.92 -6.37 34.77
C ASP A 548 -15.03 -5.32 34.59
N ARG A 549 -15.29 -4.62 35.71
CA ARG A 549 -16.30 -3.53 35.65
C ARG A 549 -15.63 -2.21 35.28
N PHE A 550 -16.32 -1.39 34.46
CA PHE A 550 -15.79 -0.03 34.27
C PHE A 550 -16.94 0.98 34.36
N THR A 551 -16.48 2.27 34.62
CA THR A 551 -17.51 3.31 34.83
C THR A 551 -17.30 4.47 33.85
N TYR A 552 -18.51 4.96 33.44
CA TYR A 552 -18.39 6.22 32.69
C TYR A 552 -19.44 7.22 33.19
N ARG A 553 -19.11 8.52 32.81
CA ARG A 553 -20.09 9.58 33.15
C ARG A 553 -20.75 10.14 31.89
N VAL A 554 -22.13 10.42 32.10
CA VAL A 554 -22.83 11.02 30.93
C VAL A 554 -22.50 12.52 30.92
N HIS A 555 -21.93 12.91 29.75
CA HIS A 555 -21.48 14.31 29.63
C HIS A 555 -22.65 15.29 29.78
N ASP A 556 -22.28 16.60 30.17
CA ASP A 556 -23.34 17.61 30.43
C ASP A 556 -23.88 18.18 29.10
N ASP A 557 -23.12 18.11 28.10
CA ASP A 557 -23.54 18.63 26.78
C ASP A 557 -23.89 17.48 25.83
N ILE A 558 -25.22 17.01 25.89
CA ILE A 558 -25.64 15.89 25.01
C ILE A 558 -26.89 16.34 24.25
N GLY A 559 -27.26 15.58 23.10
CA GLY A 559 -28.59 15.82 22.47
C GLY A 559 -28.42 16.52 21.11
N GLY A 560 -27.15 16.82 20.74
CA GLY A 560 -26.93 17.44 19.41
C GLY A 560 -27.03 16.42 18.27
N ASP A 561 -27.37 17.01 17.05
CA ASP A 561 -27.39 16.17 15.83
C ASP A 561 -25.98 15.98 15.27
N VAL A 562 -25.16 16.99 15.48
CA VAL A 562 -23.81 17.01 14.89
C VAL A 562 -22.81 17.31 16.01
N LEU A 563 -21.65 16.60 15.90
CA LEU A 563 -20.58 16.91 16.88
C LEU A 563 -19.49 17.77 16.21
N VAL A 564 -19.20 18.93 16.92
CA VAL A 564 -17.93 19.59 16.54
C VAL A 564 -16.76 18.96 17.30
N LEU A 565 -16.02 18.12 16.52
CA LEU A 565 -14.76 17.57 17.08
C LEU A 565 -13.60 18.55 16.86
N ALA A 566 -13.40 19.43 17.89
CA ALA A 566 -12.33 20.45 17.78
C ALA A 566 -10.98 19.85 18.19
N ALA A 567 -10.30 19.28 17.15
CA ALA A 567 -8.97 18.68 17.42
C ALA A 567 -7.86 19.71 17.20
N GLU A 568 -8.20 20.96 17.41
CA GLU A 568 -7.17 22.02 17.42
C GLU A 568 -6.36 21.98 18.72
N ASP A 569 -5.10 21.53 18.56
CA ASP A 569 -4.24 21.30 19.73
C ASP A 569 -3.58 22.63 20.12
N VAL A 570 -4.23 23.43 21.04
CA VAL A 570 -3.73 24.80 21.34
C VAL A 570 -2.68 24.73 22.45
N THR A 571 -2.66 23.58 23.17
CA THR A 571 -1.58 23.45 24.20
C THR A 571 -0.37 22.74 23.61
N GLY A 572 -0.45 22.30 22.32
CA GLY A 572 0.69 21.61 21.67
C GLY A 572 1.63 22.62 21.01
N ILE A 573 2.60 22.05 20.15
CA ILE A 573 3.69 22.98 19.72
C ILE A 573 3.70 23.02 18.19
N SER A 574 2.55 22.47 17.43
CA SER A 574 2.65 22.45 15.95
C SER A 574 1.34 22.98 15.36
N PRO A 575 1.26 24.27 15.27
CA PRO A 575 2.18 25.26 15.86
C PRO A 575 1.77 25.64 17.30
N ALA A 576 2.76 26.28 17.93
CA ALA A 576 2.38 26.76 19.28
C ALA A 576 1.33 27.88 19.16
N GLN A 577 0.24 27.74 19.84
CA GLN A 577 -0.89 28.68 19.65
C GLN A 577 -1.24 29.33 21.00
N GLY A 578 -0.84 28.89 22.09
CA GLY A 578 -1.15 29.53 23.38
C GLY A 578 -2.66 29.55 23.68
N GLY A 579 -3.14 28.98 25.03
CA GLY A 579 -4.58 28.97 25.39
C GLY A 579 -4.99 27.60 25.95
N GLY A 580 -6.24 27.50 26.42
CA GLY A 580 -6.68 26.22 27.05
C GLY A 580 -7.86 25.60 26.30
N THR A 581 -8.36 26.31 25.24
CA THR A 581 -9.49 25.72 24.50
C THR A 581 -9.34 26.05 23.00
N ALA A 582 -10.16 25.29 22.18
CA ALA A 582 -10.03 25.42 20.72
C ALA A 582 -10.46 26.82 20.28
N LYS A 583 -9.80 27.44 19.24
CA LYS A 583 -10.02 28.84 18.81
C LYS A 583 -11.28 28.98 17.94
N TYR A 584 -11.56 27.84 17.18
CA TYR A 584 -12.57 28.14 16.13
C TYR A 584 -13.78 27.21 16.31
N ALA A 585 -13.87 26.57 17.44
CA ALA A 585 -14.98 25.62 17.65
C ALA A 585 -16.32 26.38 17.71
N ASP A 586 -16.36 27.61 18.29
CA ASP A 586 -17.64 28.35 18.38
C ASP A 586 -18.13 28.78 17.00
N GLU A 587 -17.22 29.19 16.17
CA GLU A 587 -17.63 29.55 14.79
C GLU A 587 -18.21 28.35 14.04
N ALA A 588 -17.60 27.20 14.19
CA ALA A 588 -18.19 26.00 13.55
C ALA A 588 -19.58 25.69 14.09
N ALA A 589 -19.71 25.81 15.44
CA ALA A 589 -21.04 25.54 16.04
C ALA A 589 -22.07 26.55 15.53
N ALA A 590 -21.70 27.81 15.44
CA ALA A 590 -22.62 28.84 14.93
C ALA A 590 -23.03 28.54 13.47
N ALA A 591 -22.10 28.13 12.65
CA ALA A 591 -22.44 27.77 11.26
C ALA A 591 -23.41 26.59 11.20
N LEU A 592 -23.22 25.66 12.09
CA LEU A 592 -24.17 24.52 12.12
C LEU A 592 -25.56 25.00 12.53
N SER A 593 -25.60 25.88 13.54
CA SER A 593 -26.92 26.42 13.93
C SER A 593 -27.59 27.15 12.76
N ALA A 594 -26.79 27.91 12.07
CA ALA A 594 -27.34 28.60 10.89
C ALA A 594 -27.84 27.61 9.83
N ALA A 595 -27.27 26.45 9.84
CA ALA A 595 -27.71 25.45 8.83
C ALA A 595 -28.86 24.61 9.38
N GLY A 596 -29.31 24.95 10.68
CA GLY A 596 -30.50 24.29 11.25
C GLY A 596 -30.15 23.04 12.06
N TYR A 597 -28.92 22.93 12.47
CA TYR A 597 -28.55 21.70 13.20
C TYR A 597 -28.12 22.09 14.63
N ARG A 598 -28.49 21.26 15.59
CA ARG A 598 -27.97 21.37 16.97
C ARG A 598 -26.64 20.63 17.09
N SER A 599 -25.73 21.28 17.85
CA SER A 599 -24.41 20.61 17.89
C SER A 599 -23.92 20.53 19.34
N ASP A 600 -23.10 19.52 19.58
CA ASP A 600 -22.27 19.44 20.80
C ASP A 600 -20.79 19.63 20.47
N LEU A 601 -19.97 19.84 21.61
CA LEU A 601 -18.55 20.13 21.34
C LEU A 601 -17.66 19.12 22.09
N TYR A 602 -16.75 18.60 21.29
CA TYR A 602 -15.64 17.86 21.91
C TYR A 602 -14.33 18.63 21.68
N ASP A 603 -13.87 19.25 22.79
CA ASP A 603 -12.61 20.02 22.69
C ASP A 603 -11.43 19.16 23.20
N PHE A 604 -10.55 18.85 22.20
CA PHE A 604 -9.45 17.89 22.45
C PHE A 604 -8.65 18.31 23.68
N ASP A 605 -8.28 19.59 23.84
CA ASP A 605 -7.46 20.03 25.00
C ASP A 605 -8.27 20.01 26.29
N ALA A 606 -9.57 20.35 26.20
CA ALA A 606 -10.39 20.34 27.43
C ALA A 606 -10.66 18.91 27.91
N MET A 607 -10.44 18.04 26.94
CA MET A 607 -10.71 16.65 27.34
C MET A 607 -9.40 15.92 27.64
N GLY A 608 -8.40 16.70 27.94
CA GLY A 608 -7.13 16.08 28.41
C GLY A 608 -6.31 15.51 27.26
N ARG A 609 -6.48 16.08 26.08
CA ARG A 609 -5.73 15.68 24.87
C ARG A 609 -5.89 14.19 24.58
N ARG A 610 -7.22 13.71 24.72
CA ARG A 610 -7.51 12.29 24.41
C ARG A 610 -8.48 12.23 23.23
N ALA A 611 -8.18 11.27 22.43
CA ALA A 611 -9.10 11.07 21.28
C ALA A 611 -10.49 10.68 21.78
N PRO A 612 -11.58 11.15 21.06
CA PRO A 612 -12.92 10.69 21.44
C PRO A 612 -13.12 9.19 21.17
N HIS A 613 -13.82 8.58 22.19
CA HIS A 613 -14.14 7.15 21.94
C HIS A 613 -15.23 7.01 20.87
N PRO A 614 -15.13 6.05 19.92
CA PRO A 614 -16.11 5.95 18.82
C PRO A 614 -17.51 5.58 19.33
N LEU A 615 -17.65 4.70 20.36
CA LEU A 615 -19.00 4.38 20.86
C LEU A 615 -19.44 5.35 21.96
N GLY A 616 -18.48 5.79 22.77
CA GLY A 616 -18.86 6.62 23.93
C GLY A 616 -19.20 8.05 23.48
N VAL A 617 -18.64 8.43 22.27
CA VAL A 617 -18.82 9.87 21.93
C VAL A 617 -19.34 9.96 20.49
N LEU A 618 -18.62 9.49 19.50
CA LEU A 618 -18.90 9.81 18.07
C LEU A 618 -20.19 9.14 17.61
N SER A 619 -20.54 7.96 18.12
CA SER A 619 -21.66 7.16 17.58
C SER A 619 -23.00 7.82 17.90
N HIS A 620 -22.98 8.88 18.64
CA HIS A 620 -24.27 9.50 19.01
C HIS A 620 -24.66 10.60 18.02
N TYR A 621 -23.83 10.75 17.04
CA TYR A 621 -24.14 11.89 16.15
C TYR A 621 -24.27 11.40 14.71
N ASP A 622 -25.16 12.07 13.97
CA ASP A 622 -25.37 11.74 12.54
C ASP A 622 -24.18 12.19 11.67
N ALA A 623 -23.55 13.31 12.12
CA ALA A 623 -22.35 13.79 11.40
C ALA A 623 -21.37 14.43 12.40
N VAL A 624 -20.09 14.42 11.95
CA VAL A 624 -19.02 15.03 12.78
C VAL A 624 -18.28 16.05 11.92
N VAL A 625 -18.19 17.30 12.53
CA VAL A 625 -17.27 18.28 11.91
C VAL A 625 -15.92 18.25 12.64
N TRP A 626 -14.95 17.64 11.92
CA TRP A 626 -13.59 17.51 12.46
C TRP A 626 -12.78 18.76 12.11
N GLU A 627 -12.63 19.59 13.13
CA GLU A 627 -11.94 20.88 12.95
C GLU A 627 -10.53 20.84 13.58
N THR A 628 -9.51 21.07 12.64
CA THR A 628 -8.13 20.92 13.15
C THR A 628 -7.52 22.30 13.41
N GLY A 629 -8.27 23.35 13.02
CA GLY A 629 -7.81 24.73 13.29
C GLY A 629 -6.48 25.03 12.59
N ASP A 630 -5.52 25.57 13.39
CA ASP A 630 -4.24 26.04 12.79
C ASP A 630 -3.19 24.94 12.88
N ASP A 631 -3.63 23.70 13.31
CA ASP A 631 -2.62 22.65 13.57
C ASP A 631 -2.08 22.06 12.27
N VAL A 632 -0.71 21.95 12.29
CA VAL A 632 -0.12 21.10 11.22
C VAL A 632 -0.23 19.62 11.62
N ILE A 633 0.03 19.31 12.88
CA ILE A 633 -0.16 17.95 13.43
C ILE A 633 -0.14 18.05 14.96
N LEU A 634 -0.82 17.08 15.58
CA LEU A 634 -0.76 17.06 17.06
C LEU A 634 0.63 16.66 17.56
N ARG A 635 1.15 17.62 18.34
CA ARG A 635 2.49 17.32 18.87
C ARG A 635 2.59 17.81 20.31
N SER A 636 3.00 16.69 21.20
CA SER A 636 3.14 17.07 22.62
C SER A 636 4.37 17.95 22.86
N PRO A 637 4.25 18.78 23.95
CA PRO A 637 5.44 19.58 24.28
C PRO A 637 6.68 18.70 24.46
N GLY A 638 7.86 19.16 23.79
CA GLY A 638 9.13 18.42 23.97
C GLY A 638 9.39 17.44 22.81
N GLN A 639 8.41 17.29 21.97
CA GLN A 639 8.64 16.37 20.86
C GLN A 639 9.38 17.08 19.72
N PRO A 640 10.36 16.43 19.08
CA PRO A 640 11.09 17.03 17.95
C PRO A 640 10.27 17.02 16.66
N ALA A 641 10.61 17.84 15.63
CA ALA A 641 9.95 17.81 14.29
C ALA A 641 10.02 16.43 13.67
N GLY A 642 9.11 16.10 12.89
CA GLY A 642 9.09 14.78 12.22
C GLY A 642 8.41 13.71 13.09
N THR A 643 7.84 14.18 14.34
CA THR A 643 7.11 13.22 15.21
C THR A 643 5.68 13.75 15.44
N THR A 644 4.86 12.85 15.97
CA THR A 644 3.50 13.26 16.35
C THR A 644 3.07 12.50 17.61
N ALA A 645 2.18 13.22 18.40
CA ALA A 645 1.60 12.48 19.53
C ALA A 645 0.73 11.32 19.05
N LYS A 646 0.70 10.20 19.87
CA LYS A 646 -0.13 9.03 19.48
C LYS A 646 -1.60 9.43 19.33
N ALA A 647 -1.98 10.47 20.00
CA ALA A 647 -3.39 10.91 19.93
C ALA A 647 -3.79 11.29 18.49
N ALA A 648 -2.82 11.78 17.73
CA ALA A 648 -3.17 12.06 16.31
C ALA A 648 -3.67 10.81 15.60
N LEU A 649 -2.93 9.64 15.79
CA LEU A 649 -3.40 8.39 15.16
C LEU A 649 -4.70 7.89 15.82
N ASP A 650 -4.84 8.10 17.11
CA ASP A 650 -6.03 7.60 17.81
C ASP A 650 -7.29 8.35 17.34
N ILE A 651 -7.17 9.66 17.12
CA ILE A 651 -8.36 10.41 16.63
C ILE A 651 -8.71 9.93 15.22
N GLU A 652 -7.66 9.77 14.43
CA GLU A 652 -7.92 9.24 13.06
C GLU A 652 -8.62 7.88 13.11
N LEU A 653 -8.17 6.98 14.00
CA LEU A 653 -8.78 5.63 14.02
C LEU A 653 -10.19 5.69 14.61
N ALA A 654 -10.41 6.63 15.55
CA ALA A 654 -11.78 6.75 16.09
C ALA A 654 -12.74 7.26 15.01
N VAL A 655 -12.27 8.20 14.26
CA VAL A 655 -13.15 8.72 13.17
C VAL A 655 -13.34 7.64 12.09
N ARG A 656 -12.28 6.93 11.87
CA ARG A 656 -12.43 5.81 10.90
C ARG A 656 -13.47 4.81 11.38
N ASP A 657 -13.50 4.43 12.68
CA ASP A 657 -14.53 3.49 13.21
C ASP A 657 -15.92 4.12 13.09
N TYR A 658 -15.95 5.42 13.32
CA TYR A 658 -17.25 6.12 13.18
C TYR A 658 -17.77 6.05 11.75
N LEU A 659 -16.90 6.25 10.82
CA LEU A 659 -17.33 6.15 9.41
C LEU A 659 -17.69 4.72 9.05
N ASN A 660 -16.94 3.75 9.62
CA ASN A 660 -17.26 2.35 9.32
C ASN A 660 -18.66 1.98 9.80
N GLU A 661 -19.18 2.78 10.76
CA GLU A 661 -20.52 2.49 11.29
C GLU A 661 -21.58 3.33 10.57
N GLY A 662 -21.12 4.01 9.54
CA GLY A 662 -22.13 4.73 8.74
C GLY A 662 -22.11 6.23 9.09
N GLY A 663 -21.20 6.64 10.00
CA GLY A 663 -21.09 8.07 10.31
C GLY A 663 -20.69 8.92 9.10
N LYS A 664 -21.04 10.24 9.26
CA LYS A 664 -20.66 11.20 8.19
C LYS A 664 -19.69 12.25 8.73
N LEU A 665 -18.76 12.65 7.75
CA LEU A 665 -17.67 13.47 8.29
C LEU A 665 -17.45 14.67 7.39
N LEU A 666 -17.38 15.89 8.03
CA LEU A 666 -16.77 17.08 7.40
C LEU A 666 -15.44 17.42 8.10
N ALA A 667 -14.33 17.21 7.31
CA ALA A 667 -12.99 17.50 7.86
C ALA A 667 -12.46 18.82 7.28
N SER A 668 -12.01 19.68 8.27
CA SER A 668 -11.60 21.01 7.79
C SER A 668 -10.54 21.59 8.73
N GLY A 669 -9.67 22.43 8.18
CA GLY A 669 -8.61 23.16 8.93
C GLY A 669 -7.63 23.81 7.96
N LYS A 670 -6.89 24.77 8.58
CA LYS A 670 -5.87 25.42 7.73
C LYS A 670 -4.89 24.41 7.12
N ASN A 671 -4.49 23.31 7.98
CA ASN A 671 -3.55 22.26 7.51
C ASN A 671 -4.18 20.88 7.67
N ALA A 672 -5.46 20.92 7.48
CA ALA A 672 -6.16 19.66 7.82
C ALA A 672 -5.45 18.45 7.20
N LEU A 673 -4.94 17.61 8.13
CA LEU A 673 -4.35 16.28 7.86
C LEU A 673 -3.15 16.38 6.93
N PHE A 674 -2.44 17.47 6.95
CA PHE A 674 -1.21 17.70 6.16
C PHE A 674 -0.16 16.64 6.52
N ALA A 675 0.06 16.37 7.80
CA ALA A 675 1.14 15.44 8.20
C ALA A 675 0.83 14.01 7.74
N GLN A 676 -0.45 13.63 7.83
CA GLN A 676 -0.80 12.26 7.39
C GLN A 676 -0.55 12.10 5.88
N ALA A 677 -0.73 13.29 5.13
CA ALA A 677 -0.55 13.23 3.66
C ALA A 677 0.93 13.06 3.30
N ALA A 678 1.80 13.40 4.30
CA ALA A 678 3.25 13.27 4.02
C ALA A 678 3.71 11.81 4.07
N ASN A 679 2.74 10.85 4.31
CA ASN A 679 2.86 9.39 4.15
C ASN A 679 4.21 8.89 4.64
N GLY A 680 4.35 8.78 5.99
CA GLY A 680 5.54 8.09 6.54
C GLY A 680 6.60 9.08 7.00
N ALA A 681 6.26 10.44 6.86
CA ALA A 681 7.29 11.43 7.24
C ALA A 681 7.20 11.76 8.74
N TYR A 682 6.05 11.40 9.31
CA TYR A 682 5.92 11.65 10.76
C TYR A 682 5.78 10.31 11.49
N SER A 683 6.39 10.28 12.80
CA SER A 683 6.39 8.99 13.53
C SER A 683 5.79 9.19 14.92
N TYR A 684 5.14 8.09 15.37
CA TYR A 684 4.59 8.13 16.74
C TYR A 684 5.06 6.90 17.50
N HIS A 685 5.05 7.10 18.88
CA HIS A 685 5.35 5.94 19.75
C HIS A 685 4.06 5.14 20.03
N PRO A 686 3.99 3.82 19.66
CA PRO A 686 2.75 3.05 19.75
C PRO A 686 2.35 2.76 21.20
N TYR A 687 3.39 2.93 22.16
CA TYR A 687 3.04 2.63 23.57
C TYR A 687 3.09 3.91 24.41
N ALA A 688 2.99 5.06 23.71
CA ALA A 688 3.02 6.33 24.46
C ALA A 688 1.88 6.37 25.48
N PRO A 689 2.55 7.16 26.63
CA PRO A 689 3.86 7.74 26.95
C PRO A 689 4.84 6.67 27.47
N PRO A 690 6.48 7.09 27.12
CA PRO A 690 6.87 8.40 26.59
C PRO A 690 6.74 8.46 25.06
N GLU A 691 6.64 9.87 24.54
CA GLU A 691 6.57 10.10 23.07
C GLU A 691 7.93 9.81 22.42
N CYS A 692 7.88 9.78 21.07
CA CYS A 692 9.14 9.54 20.35
C CYS A 692 10.11 10.71 20.55
N THR A 693 11.31 10.33 20.82
CA THR A 693 12.31 11.42 20.97
C THR A 693 13.14 11.54 19.70
N THR A 694 13.25 10.39 18.95
CA THR A 694 13.92 10.41 17.63
C THR A 694 13.04 9.70 16.61
N PRO A 695 12.67 10.46 15.53
CA PRO A 695 11.85 9.81 14.48
C PRO A 695 12.55 8.58 13.90
N GLY A 696 11.79 7.44 13.88
CA GLY A 696 12.36 6.26 13.16
C GLY A 696 13.01 5.27 14.13
N ASP A 697 13.28 5.75 15.44
CA ASP A 697 13.83 4.76 16.40
C ASP A 697 12.74 3.82 16.91
N ASP A 698 13.24 2.66 16.99
CA ASP A 698 12.31 1.73 17.65
C ASP A 698 11.93 2.22 19.06
N PRO A 699 10.65 2.16 19.39
CA PRO A 699 9.48 1.55 18.72
C PRO A 699 8.67 2.60 17.95
N CYS A 700 9.22 3.71 17.53
CA CYS A 700 8.46 4.73 16.78
C CYS A 700 8.04 4.23 15.39
N LEU A 701 6.71 4.44 15.13
CA LEU A 701 6.17 3.95 13.85
C LEU A 701 5.67 5.13 13.02
N PRO A 702 5.75 4.96 11.70
CA PRO A 702 5.32 6.06 10.84
C PRO A 702 3.78 6.14 10.73
N ILE A 703 3.29 7.42 10.51
CA ILE A 703 1.86 7.59 10.18
C ILE A 703 1.69 7.53 8.66
N LEU A 704 0.64 6.85 8.27
CA LEU A 704 0.53 6.58 6.82
C LEU A 704 -0.72 7.27 6.27
N ASN A 705 -0.82 7.36 4.94
CA ASN A 705 -1.84 8.19 4.26
C ASN A 705 -3.04 7.33 3.86
N ASP A 706 -3.25 6.19 4.49
CA ASP A 706 -4.36 5.31 4.03
C ASP A 706 -5.72 5.94 4.34
N PHE A 707 -5.83 6.70 5.37
CA PHE A 707 -7.15 7.26 5.75
C PHE A 707 -7.59 8.32 4.74
N GLN A 708 -6.68 9.21 4.28
CA GLN A 708 -7.07 10.26 3.31
C GLN A 708 -7.42 9.65 1.95
N GLN A 709 -6.57 8.64 1.59
CA GLN A 709 -6.76 8.08 0.22
C GLN A 709 -8.05 7.26 0.15
N TYR A 710 -8.32 6.47 1.28
CA TYR A 710 -9.37 5.44 1.03
C TYR A 710 -10.65 5.81 1.76
N TYR A 711 -10.55 6.86 2.66
CA TYR A 711 -11.82 7.22 3.34
C TYR A 711 -12.25 8.62 2.94
N LEU A 712 -11.24 9.51 2.68
CA LEU A 712 -11.65 10.90 2.42
C LEU A 712 -11.65 11.18 0.92
N GLY A 713 -11.17 10.21 0.10
CA GLY A 713 -11.26 10.35 -1.38
C GLY A 713 -10.16 11.28 -1.93
N ALA A 714 -9.11 11.54 -1.04
CA ALA A 714 -7.99 12.38 -1.52
C ALA A 714 -6.72 11.54 -1.67
N HIS A 715 -6.48 11.18 -3.01
CA HIS A 715 -5.31 10.30 -3.26
C HIS A 715 -4.00 11.07 -3.06
N THR A 716 -4.00 12.32 -3.66
CA THR A 716 -2.78 13.13 -3.53
C THR A 716 -3.16 14.50 -2.92
N TYR A 717 -2.29 14.87 -1.95
CA TYR A 717 -2.42 16.18 -1.28
C TYR A 717 -1.38 17.15 -1.86
N VAL A 718 -1.93 18.20 -2.54
CA VAL A 718 -0.99 19.17 -3.13
C VAL A 718 -0.95 20.40 -2.22
N SER A 719 0.19 20.51 -1.62
CA SER A 719 0.32 21.64 -0.66
C SER A 719 0.36 22.98 -1.40
N ASP A 720 -0.44 23.90 -0.91
CA ASP A 720 -0.58 25.28 -1.40
C ASP A 720 -1.08 25.32 -2.85
N GLY A 721 -1.86 24.33 -3.17
CA GLY A 721 -2.38 24.26 -4.55
C GLY A 721 -3.44 25.35 -4.80
N GLY A 722 -3.86 26.06 -3.78
CA GLY A 722 -4.89 27.11 -3.93
C GLY A 722 -4.35 28.49 -3.60
N THR A 723 -3.05 28.62 -3.68
CA THR A 723 -2.46 29.92 -3.30
C THR A 723 -1.62 30.45 -4.47
N ALA A 724 -1.77 31.78 -4.78
CA ALA A 724 -0.96 32.42 -5.84
C ALA A 724 0.48 32.61 -5.37
N ASP A 725 1.36 33.01 -6.30
CA ASP A 725 2.81 33.17 -6.01
C ASP A 725 3.04 34.24 -4.94
N ASN A 726 2.11 35.13 -4.87
CA ASN A 726 2.31 36.21 -3.88
C ASN A 726 1.74 35.82 -2.51
N GLY A 727 1.21 34.55 -2.44
CA GLY A 727 0.83 34.03 -1.10
C GLY A 727 -0.66 34.25 -0.85
N THR A 728 -1.34 34.94 -1.80
CA THR A 728 -2.79 35.17 -1.65
C THR A 728 -3.59 33.93 -2.11
N PRO A 729 -4.55 33.51 -1.22
CA PRO A 729 -5.35 32.35 -1.64
C PRO A 729 -6.34 32.73 -2.77
N TYR A 730 -6.45 31.81 -3.71
CA TYR A 730 -7.45 32.03 -4.77
C TYR A 730 -8.88 31.87 -4.22
N PRO A 731 -9.89 32.56 -4.85
CA PRO A 731 -11.29 32.34 -4.46
C PRO A 731 -11.76 30.92 -4.81
N LEU A 732 -12.97 30.62 -4.28
CA LEU A 732 -13.51 29.25 -4.42
C LEU A 732 -14.80 29.30 -5.26
N ALA A 733 -14.94 28.13 -5.94
CA ALA A 733 -16.21 28.02 -6.70
C ALA A 733 -16.68 26.56 -6.66
N GLY A 734 -18.03 26.48 -6.35
CA GLY A 734 -18.68 25.15 -6.47
C GLY A 734 -19.22 24.90 -7.88
N ASN A 735 -18.91 23.73 -8.36
CA ASN A 735 -19.26 23.58 -9.79
C ASN A 735 -20.16 22.37 -10.00
N SER A 736 -20.49 21.66 -8.97
CA SER A 736 -21.37 20.48 -9.21
C SER A 736 -21.92 19.99 -7.87
N GLY A 737 -22.90 19.05 -7.98
CA GLY A 737 -23.49 18.41 -6.80
C GLY A 737 -24.08 19.44 -5.83
N ALA A 738 -23.97 19.14 -4.51
CA ALA A 738 -24.56 20.01 -3.47
C ALA A 738 -23.82 21.35 -3.38
N PHE A 739 -22.77 21.40 -4.14
CA PHE A 739 -21.94 22.61 -3.93
C PHE A 739 -22.07 23.54 -5.14
N ASP A 740 -22.92 23.14 -6.04
CA ASP A 740 -23.08 23.95 -7.26
C ASP A 740 -23.57 25.36 -6.88
N GLY A 741 -22.81 26.37 -7.44
CA GLY A 741 -23.24 27.77 -7.24
C GLY A 741 -22.53 28.42 -6.03
N PHE A 742 -21.78 27.61 -5.30
CA PHE A 742 -21.07 28.22 -4.17
C PHE A 742 -19.93 29.13 -4.65
N ALA A 743 -19.77 30.29 -3.97
CA ALA A 743 -18.62 31.20 -4.19
C ALA A 743 -18.12 31.74 -2.85
N GLY A 744 -16.77 31.65 -2.69
CA GLY A 744 -16.21 32.09 -1.40
C GLY A 744 -14.81 32.65 -1.58
N THR A 745 -14.54 33.66 -0.73
CA THR A 745 -13.16 34.21 -0.70
C THR A 745 -12.55 33.99 0.68
N LEU A 746 -11.28 33.52 0.65
CA LEU A 746 -10.60 33.30 1.95
C LEU A 746 -9.93 34.60 2.42
N ASN A 747 -9.89 34.71 3.71
CA ASN A 747 -9.28 35.87 4.40
C ASN A 747 -10.05 37.16 4.11
N ALA A 748 -11.33 36.97 3.76
CA ALA A 748 -12.15 38.19 3.60
C ALA A 748 -12.47 38.80 4.98
N ALA A 749 -12.96 40.04 4.92
CA ALA A 749 -13.29 40.72 6.19
C ALA A 749 -14.26 39.87 7.04
N GLY A 750 -13.86 39.68 8.37
CA GLY A 750 -14.77 38.92 9.27
C GLY A 750 -14.31 37.47 9.43
N SER A 751 -13.34 37.04 8.54
CA SER A 751 -12.76 35.69 8.72
C SER A 751 -11.62 35.75 9.75
N ALA A 752 -11.03 34.59 10.00
CA ALA A 752 -9.90 34.57 10.95
C ALA A 752 -8.65 35.20 10.34
N GLY A 753 -8.59 35.35 9.03
CA GLY A 753 -7.45 35.98 8.33
C GLY A 753 -6.17 35.14 8.45
N ASN A 754 -6.38 33.84 8.66
CA ASN A 754 -5.16 33.06 8.97
C ASN A 754 -4.92 32.01 7.87
N GLN A 755 -5.59 32.29 6.72
CA GLN A 755 -5.42 31.23 5.70
C GLN A 755 -4.15 31.53 4.87
N ASP A 756 -3.02 31.13 5.33
CA ASP A 756 -1.75 31.31 4.58
C ASP A 756 -1.23 29.97 4.06
N HIS A 757 -2.03 28.94 4.26
CA HIS A 757 -1.77 27.63 3.63
C HIS A 757 -3.08 27.09 3.04
N THR A 758 -2.99 26.52 1.85
CA THR A 758 -4.14 25.82 1.22
C THR A 758 -3.66 24.50 0.61
N ALA A 759 -4.73 23.76 0.27
CA ALA A 759 -4.36 22.50 -0.39
C ALA A 759 -5.33 22.24 -1.55
N SER A 760 -4.76 21.62 -2.61
CA SER A 760 -5.61 20.97 -3.63
C SER A 760 -5.51 19.44 -3.52
N PHE A 761 -6.65 18.85 -3.89
CA PHE A 761 -6.64 17.37 -3.80
C PHE A 761 -6.86 16.75 -5.19
N LEU A 762 -6.07 15.77 -5.46
CA LEU A 762 -6.44 14.85 -6.56
C LEU A 762 -7.24 13.66 -6.02
N THR A 763 -8.36 13.46 -6.68
CA THR A 763 -9.30 12.48 -6.09
C THR A 763 -8.75 11.06 -6.25
N THR A 764 -9.10 10.19 -5.34
CA THR A 764 -8.73 8.75 -5.46
C THR A 764 -9.29 8.14 -6.75
N SER A 765 -10.48 8.60 -7.21
CA SER A 765 -11.09 8.06 -8.42
C SER A 765 -10.29 8.46 -9.67
N GLY A 766 -9.45 9.49 -9.47
CA GLY A 766 -8.57 9.84 -10.62
C GLY A 766 -7.46 8.79 -10.79
N PHE A 767 -7.15 8.00 -9.70
CA PHE A 767 -6.10 6.95 -9.79
C PHE A 767 -6.72 5.56 -9.78
N LEU A 768 -7.80 5.48 -9.11
CA LEU A 768 -8.54 4.21 -9.03
C LEU A 768 -9.96 4.44 -9.57
N PRO A 769 -10.12 4.14 -10.88
CA PRO A 769 -11.40 4.46 -11.51
C PRO A 769 -12.56 3.68 -10.85
N PRO A 770 -13.68 4.34 -10.65
CA PRO A 770 -14.82 3.76 -9.92
C PRO A 770 -15.37 2.51 -10.64
N ALA A 771 -15.21 2.47 -11.95
CA ALA A 771 -15.71 1.25 -12.65
C ALA A 771 -14.98 -0.01 -12.15
N GLN A 772 -13.74 0.19 -11.74
CA GLN A 772 -12.96 -0.98 -11.26
C GLN A 772 -12.89 -1.00 -9.73
N PHE A 773 -12.99 0.27 -9.14
CA PHE A 773 -12.84 0.32 -7.66
C PHE A 773 -13.97 1.18 -7.09
N PRO A 774 -15.17 0.69 -7.10
CA PRO A 774 -16.32 1.51 -6.70
C PRO A 774 -16.28 1.88 -5.21
N GLN A 775 -15.65 1.09 -4.44
CA GLN A 775 -15.62 1.36 -2.99
C GLN A 775 -14.78 2.61 -2.71
N PHE A 776 -13.98 3.13 -3.69
CA PHE A 776 -13.16 4.33 -3.42
C PHE A 776 -13.66 5.48 -4.27
N ALA A 777 -14.92 5.43 -4.65
CA ALA A 777 -15.45 6.49 -5.52
C ALA A 777 -15.36 7.85 -4.80
N SER A 778 -14.87 8.79 -5.56
CA SER A 778 -14.73 10.15 -4.99
C SER A 778 -14.84 11.19 -6.11
N ALA A 779 -15.20 12.48 -5.60
CA ALA A 779 -15.33 13.57 -6.59
C ALA A 779 -14.78 14.87 -5.99
N ALA A 780 -14.53 15.80 -6.89
CA ALA A 780 -14.05 17.13 -6.45
C ALA A 780 -15.02 18.20 -6.94
N PRO A 781 -16.03 18.53 -6.16
CA PRO A 781 -17.11 19.39 -6.65
C PRO A 781 -16.79 20.88 -6.48
N MET A 782 -15.70 21.17 -5.84
CA MET A 782 -15.32 22.59 -5.72
C MET A 782 -13.89 22.78 -6.18
N ASP A 783 -13.67 24.04 -6.69
CA ASP A 783 -12.35 24.30 -7.29
C ASP A 783 -11.82 25.64 -6.78
N TRP A 784 -10.48 25.73 -6.96
CA TRP A 784 -9.91 27.09 -6.82
C TRP A 784 -10.17 27.90 -8.10
N VAL A 785 -10.61 29.21 -7.94
CA VAL A 785 -10.81 30.05 -9.14
C VAL A 785 -9.46 30.67 -9.52
N ARG A 786 -8.82 29.93 -10.51
CA ARG A 786 -7.47 30.38 -10.91
C ARG A 786 -7.57 31.10 -12.27
N PRO A 787 -6.74 32.04 -12.37
CA PRO A 787 -6.67 32.63 -13.72
C PRO A 787 -6.19 31.59 -14.75
N GLY A 788 -7.11 31.34 -15.88
CA GLY A 788 -6.64 30.41 -16.94
C GLY A 788 -7.15 28.98 -16.68
N GLY A 789 -8.06 28.79 -15.59
CA GLY A 789 -8.68 27.49 -15.25
C GLY A 789 -7.75 26.61 -14.40
N ALA A 790 -8.28 25.38 -14.07
CA ALA A 790 -7.53 24.42 -13.22
C ALA A 790 -6.24 23.96 -13.94
N PRO A 791 -5.21 23.84 -13.22
CA PRO A 791 -3.87 23.61 -13.76
C PRO A 791 -3.77 22.29 -14.52
N PHE A 792 -4.81 21.43 -14.28
CA PHE A 792 -4.62 20.12 -14.96
C PHE A 792 -5.87 19.78 -15.76
N ASP A 793 -6.76 20.74 -15.99
CA ASP A 793 -7.87 20.58 -16.95
C ASP A 793 -7.48 21.17 -18.32
N PRO A 794 -8.32 20.52 -19.36
CA PRO A 794 -8.04 21.15 -20.67
C PRO A 794 -8.28 22.66 -20.64
N ARG A 795 -7.33 23.38 -21.20
CA ARG A 795 -7.48 24.86 -21.17
C ARG A 795 -8.65 25.30 -22.05
N THR A 796 -8.62 24.83 -23.43
CA THR A 796 -9.78 25.06 -24.33
C THR A 796 -10.36 23.71 -24.78
N GLY A 797 -11.72 23.72 -25.03
CA GLY A 797 -12.38 22.46 -25.49
C GLY A 797 -12.34 21.37 -24.41
N GLY A 798 -12.44 20.04 -24.86
CA GLY A 798 -12.54 18.94 -23.88
C GLY A 798 -11.29 18.05 -23.88
N TRP A 799 -10.26 18.38 -24.77
CA TRP A 799 -9.10 17.45 -24.87
C TRP A 799 -7.81 18.27 -24.80
N TYR A 800 -6.72 17.66 -24.21
CA TYR A 800 -5.34 18.17 -24.27
C TYR A 800 -4.36 17.00 -24.36
N LEU A 801 -3.16 17.37 -24.46
CA LEU A 801 -2.15 16.29 -24.48
C LEU A 801 -1.43 16.20 -23.13
N PHE A 802 -1.21 14.98 -22.65
CA PHE A 802 -0.63 14.73 -21.30
C PHE A 802 0.55 13.76 -21.45
N SER A 803 1.49 14.16 -20.80
CA SER A 803 2.74 13.37 -20.97
C SER A 803 2.70 12.12 -20.09
N GLY A 804 1.78 12.03 -19.02
CA GLY A 804 1.77 10.89 -18.07
C GLY A 804 2.96 10.99 -17.10
N GLN A 805 2.95 10.12 -16.12
CA GLN A 805 4.06 10.10 -15.14
C GLN A 805 4.96 8.89 -15.41
N SER A 806 6.19 9.39 -15.85
CA SER A 806 7.14 8.25 -16.03
C SER A 806 8.56 8.73 -15.71
N ASP A 807 9.34 7.88 -14.97
CA ASP A 807 10.73 8.28 -14.63
C ASP A 807 11.67 7.81 -15.74
N ALA A 808 12.92 8.48 -15.75
CA ALA A 808 13.95 8.14 -16.77
C ALA A 808 13.34 8.12 -18.17
N SER A 809 12.63 9.19 -18.36
CA SER A 809 11.92 9.15 -19.66
C SER A 809 12.22 10.44 -20.42
N TYR A 810 12.46 10.22 -21.74
CA TYR A 810 12.59 11.33 -22.70
C TYR A 810 11.46 11.24 -23.73
N LYS A 811 10.48 12.11 -23.45
CA LYS A 811 9.27 12.01 -24.28
C LYS A 811 9.20 13.21 -25.23
N ARG A 812 8.86 12.76 -26.53
CA ARG A 812 8.91 13.86 -27.53
C ARG A 812 7.61 13.86 -28.34
N LEU A 813 7.13 15.10 -28.37
CA LEU A 813 6.06 15.35 -29.35
C LEU A 813 6.61 16.23 -30.50
N SER A 814 6.69 15.55 -31.68
CA SER A 814 7.52 16.24 -32.69
C SER A 814 6.68 16.54 -33.94
N ARG A 815 7.16 17.57 -34.66
CA ARG A 815 6.58 17.91 -35.96
C ARG A 815 7.65 18.56 -36.84
N THR A 816 7.56 18.19 -38.16
CA THR A 816 8.43 18.91 -39.12
C THR A 816 7.66 20.08 -39.76
N ILE A 817 8.36 21.25 -39.70
CA ILE A 817 7.71 22.45 -40.27
C ILE A 817 8.53 22.96 -41.46
N ASP A 818 7.76 23.19 -42.63
CA ASP A 818 8.46 23.66 -43.84
C ASP A 818 8.48 25.20 -43.86
N LEU A 819 9.79 25.77 -43.77
CA LEU A 819 9.90 27.25 -43.74
C LEU A 819 10.65 27.76 -44.97
N THR A 820 10.70 27.03 -46.11
CA THR A 820 11.52 27.34 -47.30
C THR A 820 11.00 28.61 -47.97
N GLY A 821 9.86 29.11 -47.58
CA GLY A 821 9.33 30.36 -48.18
C GLY A 821 9.03 31.41 -47.10
N ALA A 822 9.56 31.22 -45.95
CA ALA A 822 9.13 32.08 -44.82
C ALA A 822 10.31 32.95 -44.37
N THR A 823 10.03 34.20 -43.95
CA THR A 823 11.10 35.08 -43.42
C THR A 823 11.07 35.10 -41.89
N SER A 824 9.90 34.63 -41.30
CA SER A 824 9.83 34.50 -39.83
C SER A 824 8.81 33.41 -39.47
N ALA A 825 9.10 32.80 -38.32
CA ALA A 825 8.16 31.77 -37.86
C ALA A 825 8.24 31.63 -36.35
N GLU A 826 7.02 31.20 -35.81
CA GLU A 826 6.97 30.99 -34.36
C GLU A 826 6.10 29.78 -34.02
N LEU A 827 6.52 29.07 -32.90
CA LEU A 827 5.65 28.03 -32.31
C LEU A 827 5.05 28.57 -31.00
N ARG A 828 3.70 28.53 -31.01
CA ARG A 828 3.03 28.96 -29.76
C ARG A 828 2.18 27.82 -29.19
N PHE A 829 2.28 27.74 -27.84
CA PHE A 829 1.41 26.73 -27.21
C PHE A 829 1.25 27.05 -25.73
N PHE A 830 0.16 26.52 -25.21
CA PHE A 830 0.00 26.65 -23.74
C PHE A 830 0.44 25.36 -23.03
N THR A 831 1.06 25.58 -21.88
CA THR A 831 1.51 24.39 -21.13
C THR A 831 1.29 24.64 -19.63
N SER A 832 0.80 23.58 -18.91
CA SER A 832 0.87 23.43 -17.45
C SER A 832 1.71 22.20 -17.08
N TYR A 833 2.56 22.40 -16.07
CA TYR A 833 3.38 21.21 -15.79
C TYR A 833 3.71 21.17 -14.28
N ASP A 834 3.68 19.99 -13.73
CA ASP A 834 4.19 19.65 -12.39
C ASP A 834 5.25 18.55 -12.48
N THR A 835 6.45 19.18 -12.54
CA THR A 835 7.59 18.25 -12.68
C THR A 835 8.50 18.41 -11.45
N GLU A 836 9.30 17.50 -11.20
CA GLU A 836 10.27 17.66 -10.08
C GLU A 836 11.21 18.84 -10.34
N ALA A 837 11.19 19.76 -9.41
CA ALA A 837 11.93 21.02 -9.61
C ALA A 837 13.45 20.74 -9.70
N ASP A 838 14.14 21.28 -10.73
CA ASP A 838 15.59 21.27 -10.96
C ASP A 838 16.08 19.89 -11.40
N TRP A 839 15.14 18.93 -11.50
CA TRP A 839 15.62 17.57 -11.82
C TRP A 839 14.91 17.07 -13.09
N ASP A 840 13.64 17.55 -13.35
CA ASP A 840 12.93 17.19 -14.60
C ASP A 840 12.62 18.46 -15.39
N PHE A 841 12.63 18.23 -16.75
CA PHE A 841 12.59 19.51 -17.49
C PHE A 841 11.63 19.38 -18.67
N LEU A 842 10.97 20.47 -18.88
CA LEU A 842 10.22 20.68 -20.13
C LEU A 842 10.93 21.71 -21.02
N PHE A 843 11.15 21.27 -22.32
CA PHE A 843 11.75 22.26 -23.23
C PHE A 843 11.34 21.96 -24.67
N VAL A 844 11.64 23.03 -25.57
CA VAL A 844 11.42 22.83 -27.02
C VAL A 844 12.79 22.71 -27.70
N GLU A 845 12.90 21.53 -28.39
CA GLU A 845 14.18 21.38 -29.14
C GLU A 845 13.93 21.34 -30.64
N ALA A 846 15.00 21.83 -31.42
CA ALA A 846 14.78 21.95 -32.87
C ALA A 846 16.10 21.73 -33.62
N HIS A 847 15.96 21.27 -34.87
CA HIS A 847 17.13 21.19 -35.78
C HIS A 847 16.64 21.20 -37.23
N GLU A 848 17.65 21.64 -38.13
CA GLU A 848 17.31 21.55 -39.57
C GLU A 848 17.23 20.08 -40.00
N VAL A 849 16.18 19.77 -40.76
CA VAL A 849 16.04 18.38 -41.25
C VAL A 849 17.30 17.97 -42.03
N GLY A 850 17.83 16.79 -41.60
CA GLY A 850 19.05 16.29 -42.28
C GLY A 850 20.31 16.67 -41.50
N SER A 851 20.20 17.49 -40.45
CA SER A 851 21.37 17.87 -39.63
C SER A 851 21.24 17.28 -38.22
N ASP A 852 22.45 17.06 -37.56
CA ASP A 852 22.41 16.57 -36.16
C ASP A 852 22.67 17.73 -35.19
N ALA A 853 22.53 18.96 -35.69
CA ALA A 853 22.83 20.14 -34.85
C ALA A 853 21.56 20.53 -34.07
N TRP A 854 21.34 19.85 -32.90
CA TRP A 854 20.13 20.12 -32.09
C TRP A 854 20.41 21.26 -31.09
N THR A 855 19.41 22.06 -30.88
CA THR A 855 19.49 23.08 -29.81
C THR A 855 18.12 23.23 -29.15
N THR A 856 18.16 23.68 -27.82
CA THR A 856 16.85 24.05 -27.22
C THR A 856 16.61 25.55 -27.40
N LEU A 857 15.33 25.91 -27.45
CA LEU A 857 15.01 27.31 -27.79
C LEU A 857 14.29 27.96 -26.60
N PRO A 858 14.63 29.23 -26.29
CA PRO A 858 14.01 29.94 -25.16
C PRO A 858 12.56 30.34 -25.48
N ASP A 859 11.82 30.24 -24.38
CA ASP A 859 10.47 30.82 -24.47
C ASP A 859 10.54 32.34 -24.35
N ARG A 860 9.91 33.15 -25.23
CA ARG A 860 10.05 34.62 -25.25
C ARG A 860 9.28 35.23 -24.08
N ASN A 861 8.42 34.40 -23.46
CA ASN A 861 7.66 34.97 -22.32
C ASN A 861 8.39 34.75 -20.99
N GLY A 862 9.60 34.25 -21.00
CA GLY A 862 10.51 34.25 -19.85
C GLY A 862 10.28 33.05 -18.92
N HIS A 863 9.72 31.94 -19.44
CA HIS A 863 9.43 30.81 -18.52
C HIS A 863 10.57 29.79 -18.54
N THR A 864 11.42 29.90 -19.53
CA THR A 864 12.56 28.95 -19.54
C THR A 864 13.81 29.66 -19.05
N SER A 865 14.72 28.89 -18.46
CA SER A 865 15.99 29.45 -17.97
C SER A 865 17.18 28.65 -18.51
N THR A 866 18.40 29.20 -18.31
CA THR A 866 19.62 28.48 -18.76
C THR A 866 20.18 27.64 -17.61
N ASP A 867 19.39 27.55 -16.53
CA ASP A 867 19.84 26.69 -15.42
C ASP A 867 19.65 25.20 -15.78
N THR A 868 20.75 24.47 -15.65
CA THR A 868 20.70 23.05 -16.09
C THR A 868 20.33 22.14 -14.92
N GLY A 869 19.98 22.85 -13.83
CA GLY A 869 19.37 22.15 -12.67
C GLY A 869 20.34 21.14 -12.05
N GLU A 870 19.81 20.36 -11.03
CA GLU A 870 20.64 19.42 -10.25
C GLU A 870 20.82 18.09 -10.97
N SER A 871 19.93 17.89 -11.96
CA SER A 871 20.08 16.59 -12.68
C SER A 871 21.37 16.56 -13.49
N CYS A 872 21.85 17.71 -13.91
CA CYS A 872 23.09 17.75 -14.74
C CYS A 872 24.31 17.34 -13.91
N GLN A 873 24.30 17.58 -12.64
CA GLN A 873 25.47 17.25 -11.80
C GLN A 873 25.45 15.78 -11.41
N SER A 874 24.36 15.13 -11.90
CA SER A 874 24.26 13.74 -11.41
C SER A 874 24.37 12.76 -12.59
N ASP A 875 25.08 13.14 -13.57
CA ASP A 875 25.45 12.31 -14.74
C ASP A 875 24.21 11.91 -15.55
N TRP A 876 23.16 12.77 -15.59
CA TRP A 876 21.97 12.32 -16.35
C TRP A 876 22.22 12.44 -17.85
N ASP A 877 23.37 12.98 -18.27
CA ASP A 877 23.75 12.94 -19.70
C ASP A 877 24.04 11.50 -20.14
N GLU A 878 24.34 10.56 -19.15
CA GLU A 878 24.44 9.13 -19.51
C GLU A 878 23.05 8.52 -19.73
N LEU A 879 22.18 9.13 -18.97
CA LEU A 879 20.79 8.66 -19.12
C LEU A 879 20.17 9.15 -20.43
N HIS A 880 20.48 10.40 -20.76
CA HIS A 880 19.96 10.96 -22.03
C HIS A 880 21.11 11.61 -22.81
N PRO A 881 21.79 10.83 -23.62
CA PRO A 881 22.99 11.35 -24.32
C PRO A 881 22.63 12.50 -25.26
N GLN A 882 21.42 12.59 -25.65
CA GLN A 882 20.99 13.69 -26.53
C GLN A 882 21.23 15.05 -25.86
N LEU A 883 21.33 15.14 -24.57
CA LEU A 883 21.45 16.43 -23.86
C LEU A 883 22.83 17.05 -24.08
N ALA A 884 23.79 16.21 -24.59
CA ALA A 884 25.15 16.75 -24.85
C ALA A 884 25.13 17.82 -25.93
N HIS A 885 24.06 17.78 -26.73
CA HIS A 885 23.99 18.84 -27.75
C HIS A 885 23.79 20.22 -27.11
N TYR A 886 23.15 20.25 -25.99
CA TYR A 886 22.90 21.62 -25.48
C TYR A 886 23.40 21.74 -24.05
N GLN A 887 24.02 20.71 -23.34
CA GLN A 887 24.69 20.83 -22.02
C GLN A 887 26.15 20.40 -22.16
N GLY A 888 27.00 21.34 -21.68
CA GLY A 888 28.45 21.09 -21.86
C GLY A 888 29.08 20.60 -20.56
N GLU A 889 30.43 20.51 -20.54
CA GLU A 889 31.16 20.02 -19.35
C GLU A 889 30.86 20.90 -18.13
N GLY A 890 30.72 20.24 -16.95
CA GLY A 890 30.46 20.97 -15.68
C GLY A 890 29.05 21.58 -15.66
N CYS A 891 28.15 21.13 -16.54
CA CYS A 891 26.73 21.56 -16.60
C CYS A 891 26.60 22.96 -17.21
N ALA A 892 27.61 23.28 -18.17
CA ALA A 892 27.46 24.54 -18.92
C ALA A 892 26.21 24.53 -19.81
N PRO A 893 25.45 25.66 -19.74
CA PRO A 893 24.19 25.69 -20.49
C PRO A 893 24.44 25.80 -22.00
N THR A 894 25.58 25.36 -22.44
CA THR A 894 25.89 25.24 -23.87
C THR A 894 26.58 23.89 -24.14
N GLY A 895 26.04 23.28 -25.31
CA GLY A 895 26.63 21.95 -25.64
C GLY A 895 27.34 21.98 -27.00
N THR A 896 27.43 20.78 -27.60
CA THR A 896 28.25 20.63 -28.82
C THR A 896 27.64 21.42 -29.98
N THR A 897 26.35 21.51 -29.97
CA THR A 897 25.82 22.18 -31.19
C THR A 897 24.85 23.28 -30.77
N GLY A 898 24.45 23.32 -29.41
CA GLY A 898 23.38 24.31 -29.16
C GLY A 898 23.40 24.74 -27.68
N ALA A 899 22.40 25.52 -27.40
CA ALA A 899 22.29 26.08 -26.02
C ALA A 899 21.08 25.48 -25.29
N TRP A 900 21.14 25.57 -23.87
CA TRP A 900 20.12 24.97 -22.98
C TRP A 900 19.13 26.07 -22.56
N HIS A 901 17.86 25.72 -22.81
CA HIS A 901 16.74 26.53 -22.29
C HIS A 901 15.58 25.59 -21.91
N ALA A 902 15.26 25.64 -20.59
CA ALA A 902 14.22 24.66 -20.18
C ALA A 902 13.50 25.18 -18.93
N ALA A 903 12.30 24.56 -18.68
CA ALA A 903 11.56 24.86 -17.44
C ALA A 903 11.50 23.62 -16.53
N SER A 904 11.48 23.89 -15.25
CA SER A 904 11.34 22.78 -14.27
C SER A 904 10.44 23.23 -13.11
N GLY A 905 9.82 22.22 -12.33
CA GLY A 905 8.95 22.55 -11.18
C GLY A 905 7.48 22.68 -11.61
N SER A 906 6.86 23.31 -10.79
CA SER A 906 5.41 23.45 -11.10
C SER A 906 5.14 24.83 -11.70
N SER A 907 4.28 24.79 -12.75
CA SER A 907 4.00 26.08 -13.43
C SER A 907 2.85 26.79 -12.71
N GLY A 908 2.17 26.06 -11.70
CA GLY A 908 1.09 26.71 -10.93
C GLY A 908 -0.13 27.05 -11.80
N GLY A 909 -0.16 26.39 -13.09
CA GLY A 909 -1.29 26.62 -14.02
C GLY A 909 -0.80 26.80 -15.46
N TRP A 910 -1.86 27.19 -16.37
CA TRP A 910 -1.55 27.27 -17.82
C TRP A 910 -0.77 28.55 -18.11
N GLN A 911 0.32 28.35 -18.84
CA GLN A 911 1.10 29.53 -19.32
C GLN A 911 1.39 29.35 -20.81
N GLU A 912 1.32 30.51 -21.47
CA GLU A 912 1.59 30.41 -22.92
C GLU A 912 3.11 30.49 -23.17
N TRP A 913 3.59 29.49 -23.98
CA TRP A 913 4.98 29.57 -24.49
C TRP A 913 4.99 30.05 -25.95
N SER A 914 5.96 31.00 -26.21
CA SER A 914 6.22 31.45 -27.60
C SER A 914 7.69 31.20 -27.98
N ILE A 915 7.83 30.33 -29.06
CA ILE A 915 9.21 29.91 -29.43
C ILE A 915 9.52 30.48 -30.81
N ASP A 916 10.67 31.25 -30.91
CA ASP A 916 11.05 31.87 -32.19
C ASP A 916 11.79 30.84 -33.08
N LEU A 917 11.24 30.72 -34.32
CA LEU A 917 11.90 29.73 -35.21
C LEU A 917 12.54 30.45 -36.39
N SER A 918 12.69 31.74 -36.28
CA SER A 918 13.11 32.54 -37.46
C SER A 918 14.54 32.18 -37.86
N ALA A 919 15.26 31.59 -36.92
CA ALA A 919 16.63 31.18 -37.30
C ALA A 919 16.61 30.06 -38.34
N TYR A 920 15.47 29.52 -38.56
CA TYR A 920 15.41 28.39 -39.54
C TYR A 920 14.64 28.83 -40.79
N ALA A 921 14.49 30.15 -40.93
CA ALA A 921 13.81 30.65 -42.15
C ALA A 921 14.54 30.14 -43.41
N GLY A 922 13.71 29.66 -44.35
CA GLY A 922 14.27 29.15 -45.63
C GLY A 922 14.62 27.66 -45.54
N LYS A 923 14.37 26.99 -44.38
CA LYS A 923 14.75 25.57 -44.20
C LYS A 923 13.53 24.76 -43.73
N ARG A 924 13.69 23.43 -43.86
CA ARG A 924 12.72 22.56 -43.13
C ARG A 924 13.26 22.23 -41.73
N VAL A 925 12.41 22.47 -40.73
CA VAL A 925 12.93 22.30 -39.35
C VAL A 925 12.05 21.28 -38.61
N GLU A 926 12.76 20.35 -37.94
CA GLU A 926 12.02 19.48 -37.00
C GLU A 926 12.05 20.07 -35.58
N VAL A 927 10.77 20.16 -35.03
CA VAL A 927 10.69 20.68 -33.64
C VAL A 927 10.04 19.61 -32.75
N ALA A 928 10.56 19.60 -31.44
CA ALA A 928 9.93 18.66 -30.49
C ALA A 928 9.73 19.36 -29.14
N ILE A 929 8.48 19.28 -28.68
CA ILE A 929 8.24 19.63 -27.26
C ILE A 929 8.57 18.42 -26.38
N ALA A 930 9.52 18.65 -25.49
CA ALA A 930 10.08 17.44 -24.85
C ALA A 930 9.95 17.59 -23.32
N SER A 931 9.45 16.50 -22.75
CA SER A 931 9.52 16.35 -21.28
C SER A 931 10.57 15.30 -20.91
N VAL A 932 11.45 15.80 -20.08
CA VAL A 932 12.59 14.89 -19.82
C VAL A 932 12.73 14.73 -18.30
N SER A 933 12.82 13.48 -17.97
CA SER A 933 12.86 13.28 -16.51
C SER A 933 14.15 12.54 -16.12
N ASP A 934 14.53 12.79 -14.92
CA ASP A 934 15.68 12.08 -14.32
C ASP A 934 15.24 10.74 -13.73
N TRP A 935 15.96 10.13 -12.92
CA TRP A 935 15.88 8.71 -12.55
C TRP A 935 14.67 8.49 -11.60
N THR A 936 14.25 9.65 -10.81
CA THR A 936 13.19 9.38 -9.81
C THR A 936 12.42 10.66 -9.54
N THR A 937 11.16 10.54 -8.76
CA THR A 937 10.26 11.60 -8.28
C THR A 937 9.63 12.32 -9.48
N GLN A 938 8.35 12.08 -9.51
CA GLN A 938 7.67 12.70 -10.66
C GLN A 938 6.59 13.66 -10.16
N GLY A 939 6.62 14.69 -10.80
CA GLY A 939 5.37 15.48 -10.65
C GLY A 939 4.25 14.91 -11.53
N LEU A 940 3.23 15.46 -11.68
CA LEU A 940 2.06 14.93 -12.42
C LEU A 940 2.36 14.82 -13.92
N GLY A 941 3.42 15.54 -14.39
CA GLY A 941 3.77 15.50 -15.83
C GLY A 941 3.44 16.83 -16.51
N VAL A 942 3.48 16.81 -17.89
CA VAL A 942 3.32 18.07 -18.67
C VAL A 942 2.01 17.98 -19.47
N PHE A 943 1.37 19.08 -19.48
CA PHE A 943 0.09 19.18 -20.23
C PHE A 943 0.23 20.26 -21.30
N LEU A 944 -0.31 19.89 -22.52
CA LEU A 944 -0.19 20.85 -23.63
C LEU A 944 -1.59 21.10 -24.22
N ASP A 945 -1.75 22.36 -24.66
CA ASP A 945 -3.01 22.66 -25.37
C ASP A 945 -2.80 23.89 -26.25
N ASP A 946 -3.71 24.00 -27.26
CA ASP A 946 -3.72 25.14 -28.20
C ASP A 946 -2.35 25.37 -28.82
N VAL A 947 -1.83 24.35 -29.56
CA VAL A 947 -0.53 24.50 -30.25
C VAL A 947 -0.75 25.14 -31.63
N ARG A 948 0.10 26.21 -31.86
CA ARG A 948 0.00 26.86 -33.18
C ARG A 948 1.39 27.09 -33.77
N VAL A 949 1.33 26.94 -35.13
CA VAL A 949 2.54 27.32 -35.88
C VAL A 949 2.21 28.58 -36.69
N VAL A 950 3.01 29.62 -36.38
CA VAL A 950 2.77 30.90 -37.07
C VAL A 950 3.95 31.20 -38.01
N VAL A 951 3.60 31.40 -39.36
CA VAL A 951 4.65 31.71 -40.34
C VAL A 951 4.31 33.05 -41.00
N GLY A 952 5.29 34.02 -40.89
CA GLY A 952 5.08 35.35 -41.51
C GLY A 952 3.87 36.07 -40.91
N GLY A 953 3.55 35.72 -39.64
CA GLY A 953 2.46 36.42 -38.91
C GLY A 953 1.11 35.71 -39.09
N ALA A 954 1.06 34.67 -39.98
CA ALA A 954 -0.21 33.95 -40.15
C ALA A 954 -0.13 32.54 -39.53
N THR A 955 -1.23 32.13 -38.89
CA THR A 955 -1.29 30.75 -38.33
C THR A 955 -1.48 29.74 -39.48
N VAL A 956 -0.53 28.88 -39.61
CA VAL A 956 -0.60 27.95 -40.77
C VAL A 956 -0.95 26.54 -40.27
N ALA A 957 -0.81 26.32 -38.93
CA ALA A 957 -1.25 25.04 -38.32
C ALA A 957 -1.63 25.28 -36.86
N GLU A 958 -2.79 24.60 -36.47
CA GLU A 958 -3.21 24.75 -35.05
C GLU A 958 -4.00 23.53 -34.61
N THR A 959 -3.80 23.24 -33.34
CA THR A 959 -4.59 22.13 -32.78
C THR A 959 -4.77 22.37 -31.28
N SER A 960 -5.94 21.98 -30.84
CA SER A 960 -6.19 21.90 -29.37
C SER A 960 -6.48 20.46 -28.95
N PHE A 961 -6.20 19.53 -29.94
CA PHE A 961 -6.18 18.08 -29.76
C PHE A 961 -7.60 17.56 -29.52
N GLU A 962 -8.52 18.19 -30.17
CA GLU A 962 -9.92 17.77 -29.95
C GLU A 962 -10.22 16.49 -30.73
N THR A 963 -9.61 16.36 -31.85
CA THR A 963 -9.99 15.16 -32.63
C THR A 963 -8.77 14.26 -32.83
N ASP A 964 -7.58 14.86 -32.90
CA ASP A 964 -6.33 14.07 -33.11
C ASP A 964 -5.13 14.90 -32.67
N LEU A 965 -3.88 14.49 -33.11
CA LEU A 965 -2.68 15.19 -32.60
C LEU A 965 -2.31 16.37 -33.50
N GLY A 966 -3.16 16.71 -34.57
CA GLY A 966 -3.06 18.00 -35.31
C GLY A 966 -1.71 18.12 -36.04
N GLY A 967 -1.27 16.86 -36.61
CA GLY A 967 -0.05 16.88 -37.44
C GLY A 967 1.22 16.67 -36.60
N TRP A 968 0.98 16.51 -35.20
CA TRP A 968 2.12 16.15 -34.33
C TRP A 968 2.21 14.63 -34.15
N ALA A 969 3.44 14.19 -33.87
CA ALA A 969 3.62 12.73 -33.69
C ALA A 969 4.42 12.49 -32.40
N VAL A 970 3.85 11.38 -31.70
CA VAL A 970 4.66 10.95 -30.55
C VAL A 970 5.90 10.20 -31.06
N ALA A 971 7.07 10.91 -30.91
CA ALA A 971 8.32 10.33 -31.46
C ALA A 971 9.03 9.48 -30.40
N PRO A 972 9.76 8.42 -30.88
CA PRO A 972 10.57 7.66 -29.92
C PRO A 972 11.62 8.54 -29.23
N PRO A 973 12.00 8.09 -28.05
CA PRO A 973 13.08 8.87 -27.42
C PRO A 973 14.36 8.89 -28.28
N PRO A 974 15.16 9.96 -28.13
CA PRO A 974 16.41 9.99 -28.90
C PRO A 974 17.31 8.80 -28.58
N ALA A 975 18.17 8.45 -29.59
CA ALA A 975 19.07 7.30 -29.41
C ALA A 975 19.88 7.43 -28.11
N GLY A 976 19.86 6.25 -27.37
CA GLY A 976 20.66 6.24 -26.12
C GLY A 976 19.78 6.48 -24.88
N SER A 977 18.53 6.90 -25.16
CA SER A 977 17.56 6.98 -24.04
C SER A 977 16.58 5.81 -24.07
N ALA A 978 16.17 5.22 -22.81
CA ALA A 978 15.29 4.04 -22.75
C ALA A 978 13.86 4.42 -23.16
N GLN A 979 13.15 3.37 -23.65
CA GLN A 979 11.72 3.61 -23.94
C GLN A 979 10.94 3.88 -22.66
N PRO A 980 10.09 5.02 -22.82
CA PRO A 980 9.36 5.32 -21.58
C PRO A 980 8.20 4.35 -21.33
N ALA A 981 7.86 4.04 -20.00
CA ALA A 981 6.73 3.16 -19.59
C ALA A 981 5.39 3.68 -20.14
N ASN A 982 5.35 5.02 -20.26
CA ASN A 982 4.21 5.68 -20.96
C ASN A 982 4.70 6.87 -21.78
N ASN A 983 3.75 7.36 -22.69
CA ASN A 983 4.15 8.51 -23.54
C ASN A 983 2.96 9.45 -23.73
N TRP A 984 3.24 10.57 -24.57
CA TRP A 984 2.17 11.55 -24.79
C TRP A 984 0.88 10.88 -25.26
N SER A 985 -0.13 11.26 -24.50
CA SER A 985 -1.43 10.71 -24.92
C SER A 985 -2.50 11.80 -24.79
N ARG A 986 -3.47 11.67 -25.74
CA ARG A 986 -4.64 12.58 -25.63
C ARG A 986 -5.53 12.17 -24.45
N SER A 987 -5.91 13.31 -23.70
CA SER A 987 -6.72 12.97 -22.51
C SER A 987 -7.79 14.06 -22.31
N GLN A 988 -8.93 13.71 -21.83
CA GLN A 988 -10.02 14.67 -21.54
C GLN A 988 -9.90 15.19 -20.10
N GLN A 989 -9.39 14.40 -19.23
CA GLN A 989 -9.10 14.81 -17.85
C GLN A 989 -8.27 13.71 -17.16
N ALA A 990 -7.05 14.13 -16.87
CA ALA A 990 -6.13 13.08 -16.34
C ALA A 990 -6.36 12.90 -14.84
N PHE A 991 -6.84 14.05 -14.21
CA PHE A 991 -7.15 13.87 -12.79
C PHE A 991 -8.25 14.86 -12.39
N ASP A 992 -9.04 14.31 -11.43
CA ASP A 992 -10.00 15.29 -10.84
C ASP A 992 -9.37 16.00 -9.64
N GLU A 993 -9.25 17.32 -9.80
CA GLU A 993 -8.63 18.12 -8.72
C GLU A 993 -9.65 19.09 -8.15
N GLY A 994 -9.47 19.32 -6.87
CA GLY A 994 -10.43 20.31 -6.33
C GLY A 994 -9.99 20.78 -4.95
N SER A 995 -10.57 21.97 -4.59
CA SER A 995 -10.31 22.52 -3.24
C SER A 995 -11.08 21.74 -2.16
N VAL A 996 -12.11 20.98 -2.63
CA VAL A 996 -12.88 20.09 -1.74
C VAL A 996 -13.08 18.75 -2.44
N VAL A 997 -12.79 17.67 -1.67
CA VAL A 997 -13.09 16.32 -2.20
C VAL A 997 -14.20 15.67 -1.35
N VAL A 998 -15.08 15.01 -2.16
CA VAL A 998 -16.19 14.38 -1.39
C VAL A 998 -16.27 12.89 -1.76
N THR A 999 -16.67 12.09 -0.72
CA THR A 999 -17.25 10.75 -0.94
C THR A 999 -18.71 10.73 -0.48
N ALA A 1000 -19.19 9.53 -0.60
CA ALA A 1000 -20.58 9.45 -0.11
C ALA A 1000 -20.65 9.77 1.39
N ASP A 1001 -19.51 9.64 2.10
CA ASP A 1001 -19.61 9.75 3.56
C ASP A 1001 -18.74 10.90 4.08
N THR A 1002 -18.11 11.59 3.12
CA THR A 1002 -17.18 12.58 3.72
C THR A 1002 -17.12 13.81 2.82
N VAL A 1003 -16.85 14.98 3.46
CA VAL A 1003 -16.42 16.23 2.80
C VAL A 1003 -15.08 16.67 3.42
N TYR A 1004 -14.07 16.82 2.55
CA TYR A 1004 -12.70 17.15 2.99
C TYR A 1004 -12.24 18.43 2.28
N THR A 1005 -11.84 19.44 3.18
CA THR A 1005 -11.54 20.74 2.54
C THR A 1005 -10.03 21.00 2.62
N GLY A 1006 -9.52 21.65 1.58
CA GLY A 1006 -8.09 22.01 1.54
C GLY A 1006 -7.84 23.36 2.22
N PHE A 1007 -8.81 23.86 2.96
CA PHE A 1007 -8.73 25.14 3.69
C PHE A 1007 -9.58 25.04 4.96
N GLY A 1008 -9.37 26.05 5.82
CA GLY A 1008 -10.14 26.04 7.07
C GLY A 1008 -11.47 26.79 6.91
N LEU A 1009 -12.48 26.22 7.54
CA LEU A 1009 -13.76 26.95 7.48
C LEU A 1009 -13.61 28.35 8.09
N GLU A 1010 -12.71 28.42 9.08
CA GLU A 1010 -12.48 29.72 9.74
C GLU A 1010 -11.88 30.76 8.80
N GLY A 1011 -11.34 30.28 7.71
CA GLY A 1011 -10.76 31.22 6.72
C GLY A 1011 -11.83 31.92 5.89
N LEU A 1012 -13.11 31.53 5.98
CA LEU A 1012 -14.19 32.15 5.19
C LEU A 1012 -14.93 33.17 6.06
N ALA A 1013 -15.47 34.16 5.35
CA ALA A 1013 -16.37 35.06 6.11
C ALA A 1013 -17.63 34.32 6.56
N PRO A 1014 -18.30 34.79 7.56
CA PRO A 1014 -19.39 34.06 8.23
C PRO A 1014 -20.49 33.63 7.23
N ALA A 1015 -20.93 34.50 6.27
CA ALA A 1015 -22.02 34.09 5.36
C ALA A 1015 -21.56 32.94 4.45
N ALA A 1016 -20.35 33.07 3.90
CA ALA A 1016 -19.84 31.97 3.04
C ALA A 1016 -19.59 30.69 3.85
N ARG A 1017 -19.09 30.90 5.08
CA ARG A 1017 -18.86 29.71 5.93
C ARG A 1017 -20.17 28.99 6.22
N ASP A 1018 -21.19 29.77 6.60
CA ASP A 1018 -22.50 29.16 6.88
C ASP A 1018 -23.05 28.43 5.65
N ASP A 1019 -22.95 29.03 4.50
CA ASP A 1019 -23.45 28.40 3.26
C ASP A 1019 -22.70 27.09 2.94
N LEU A 1020 -21.37 27.15 3.14
CA LEU A 1020 -20.61 25.92 2.79
C LEU A 1020 -20.94 24.80 3.77
N VAL A 1021 -21.05 25.14 5.08
CA VAL A 1021 -21.39 24.08 6.05
C VAL A 1021 -22.78 23.52 5.72
N ALA A 1022 -23.75 24.35 5.36
CA ALA A 1022 -25.09 23.85 4.98
C ALA A 1022 -25.01 22.91 3.77
N ARG A 1023 -24.28 23.25 2.77
CA ARG A 1023 -24.17 22.39 1.57
C ARG A 1023 -23.46 21.07 1.91
N SER A 1024 -22.41 21.23 2.76
CA SER A 1024 -21.71 19.99 3.13
C SER A 1024 -22.65 19.03 3.85
N LEU A 1025 -23.52 19.58 4.72
CA LEU A 1025 -24.43 18.68 5.46
C LEU A 1025 -25.55 18.17 4.54
N ARG A 1026 -25.92 18.93 3.56
CA ARG A 1026 -26.88 18.39 2.57
C ARG A 1026 -26.27 17.22 1.80
N HIS A 1027 -25.03 17.41 1.46
CA HIS A 1027 -24.38 16.27 0.77
C HIS A 1027 -24.32 15.04 1.67
N LEU A 1028 -24.07 15.27 2.98
CA LEU A 1028 -23.79 14.12 3.86
C LEU A 1028 -25.09 13.54 4.41
N LEU A 1029 -26.02 14.38 4.71
CA LEU A 1029 -27.19 13.84 5.44
C LEU A 1029 -28.44 13.95 4.58
N GLY A 1030 -28.24 14.60 3.32
CA GLY A 1030 -29.45 14.90 2.51
C GLY A 1030 -30.12 16.20 2.98
N GLY A 1031 -31.33 16.81 2.17
CA GLY A 1031 -32.02 18.08 2.52
C GLY A 1031 -32.78 17.95 3.86
N PRO A 1032 -32.97 19.01 4.60
CA PRO A 1032 -33.69 18.94 5.88
C PRO A 1032 -35.11 18.39 5.71
N THR A 1033 -35.36 17.08 5.83
CA THR A 1033 -36.77 16.59 5.77
C THR A 1033 -37.66 17.39 6.73
N ALA A 1034 -38.54 18.34 6.22
CA ALA A 1034 -39.68 19.06 6.80
C ALA A 1034 -40.35 18.25 7.92
N ASP A 1035 -39.75 16.99 8.37
CA ASP A 1035 -40.46 16.27 9.45
C ASP A 1035 -39.58 16.21 10.69
N ARG A 1036 -38.51 17.10 10.78
CA ARG A 1036 -37.70 16.97 12.03
C ARG A 1036 -37.74 18.29 12.79
N ARG A 1037 -38.79 19.17 12.58
CA ARG A 1037 -39.09 20.21 13.58
C ARG A 1037 -40.05 19.64 14.65
#